data_AF-A0A956GBV7-F1
#
_entry.id   AF-A0A956GBV7-F1
#
_cell.length_a   1.000
_cell.length_b   1.000
_cell.length_c   1.000
_cell.angle_alpha   90.00
_cell.angle_beta   90.00
_cell.angle_gamma   90.00
#
_symmetry.space_group_name_H-M   'P 1'
#
loop_
_entity.id
_entity.type
_entity.pdbx_description
1 polymer ?
#
loop_
_entity_poly.entity_id
_entity_poly.type
_entity_poly.pdbx_seq_one_letter_code
_entity_poly.pdbx_strand_id
1 'polypeptide(L)'
;MPACSRCHAEVAEAAKFCDQCGSPLDEHSDAAALTAVGQVLDNKYRLRYLIGMGGMGAVFRAEVLGLGHSVAVKVLHPTLSADDECRRRLENEARLASSIDHPNIVSILDFSSSADLSYLVMEYLRGRSLADVLGTEGRIEVRRAIHIVRQILSALEAAHARDVLHRDLKPENIFLLFRGNELDDVKILDFGMATIPGPASSRITGGDKVVGTPAYMSPEQARGLDLDHRSDLYSAAIVLYECLTGNNPFAGGTATDALLKQLTVSPPMPSKVCKEARIPPYLDALVMRALRKDPVDRFASAAEFRRVLEGLVLARHVPADGDKKSDKTREQRSISTCPECGRALSLGDTRCGGCGTALGKPVLGREALSELLSPELITALEETEDGSSPEVELSLSPTSTVTANPAIGWDPPLVGLQREIERLEALVQSQAGGVIRIVGRAGAGKGRLAREGTRRGEQIGLATYWVSPELRPATASLRPIQRLTLRLLRIHDAPLERDELLKRARENAGLDMRHAEGLLEIFSSSRSKDAAPTRRARRDAAFVEVVRCAARRTPLLLAFHDVQEMDTPSRELVMALVRALSGSDGMGMPGRVVVLVTHSPDMPQLWPESERINVEPLSASGASELAGQLLASIGLEADPDAIASASSGSPLMIIELTRLLNLDPFARLPRSLAEVINRRISQLPPRARIVLHAMAVVGRATSPDTISSVISETQADPGTLTLLAEQGFLRVSDRGWMPSHQVHQQVAYASTPRAVRVSLHREAARMSIKDGESPGQVAYHLMEAGDREQAVPYLLRGGWDALRQLDHGQATQHFQHVLEVVPSPPKRFGGSGKAWASAVAGLASSLVDAGDPHAAFEIVRGAVRSASEAKWQDEAAKLQQHYTRLEALAR
;
A
#
# COMPACT_ATOMS: atom_id res chain seq x y z
N MET A 1 -9.64 -42.19 -5.30
CA MET A 1 -10.93 -41.63 -4.87
C MET A 1 -11.07 -40.23 -5.47
N PRO A 2 -12.27 -39.85 -5.96
CA PRO A 2 -12.50 -38.50 -6.48
C PRO A 2 -12.36 -37.47 -5.35
N ALA A 3 -11.80 -36.30 -5.67
CA ALA A 3 -11.64 -35.19 -4.74
C ALA A 3 -12.63 -34.07 -5.09
N CYS A 4 -13.20 -33.44 -4.07
CA CYS A 4 -14.15 -32.34 -4.24
C CYS A 4 -13.50 -31.18 -5.02
N SER A 5 -14.14 -30.72 -6.10
CA SER A 5 -13.64 -29.64 -6.96
C SER A 5 -13.54 -28.28 -6.26
N ARG A 6 -14.23 -28.11 -5.12
CA ARG A 6 -14.29 -26.85 -4.36
C ARG A 6 -13.33 -26.79 -3.17
N CYS A 7 -13.22 -27.87 -2.40
CA CYS A 7 -12.41 -27.89 -1.16
C CYS A 7 -11.32 -28.96 -1.14
N HIS A 8 -11.22 -29.79 -2.18
CA HIS A 8 -10.18 -30.80 -2.37
C HIS A 8 -10.14 -31.91 -1.32
N ALA A 9 -11.20 -32.07 -0.53
CA ALA A 9 -11.39 -33.21 0.35
C ALA A 9 -11.58 -34.51 -0.46
N GLU A 10 -11.08 -35.63 0.05
CA GLU A 10 -11.40 -36.95 -0.50
C GLU A 10 -12.89 -37.23 -0.31
N VAL A 11 -13.55 -37.67 -1.37
CA VAL A 11 -14.99 -37.94 -1.36
C VAL A 11 -15.25 -39.41 -1.64
N ALA A 12 -16.20 -39.99 -0.90
CA ALA A 12 -16.65 -41.35 -1.15
C ALA A 12 -17.22 -41.48 -2.57
N GLU A 13 -16.97 -42.63 -3.20
CA GLU A 13 -17.17 -42.88 -4.63
C GLU A 13 -18.64 -42.77 -5.12
N ALA A 14 -19.60 -42.59 -4.20
CA ALA A 14 -21.04 -42.46 -4.49
C ALA A 14 -21.71 -41.24 -3.80
N ALA A 15 -20.95 -40.29 -3.27
CA ALA A 15 -21.50 -39.12 -2.59
C ALA A 15 -22.00 -38.07 -3.60
N LYS A 16 -23.26 -37.62 -3.46
CA LYS A 16 -23.85 -36.56 -4.31
C LYS A 16 -23.42 -35.15 -3.91
N PHE A 17 -22.95 -34.97 -2.68
CA PHE A 17 -22.48 -33.71 -2.13
C PHE A 17 -21.20 -33.95 -1.32
N CYS A 18 -20.32 -32.95 -1.25
CA CYS A 18 -19.09 -33.04 -0.46
C CYS A 18 -19.36 -32.88 1.05
N ASP A 19 -18.97 -33.87 1.85
CA ASP A 19 -19.22 -33.90 3.30
C ASP A 19 -18.57 -32.76 4.09
N GLN A 20 -17.49 -32.18 3.56
CA GLN A 20 -16.75 -31.09 4.22
C GLN A 20 -17.25 -29.68 3.90
N CYS A 21 -17.87 -29.46 2.73
CA CYS A 21 -18.22 -28.11 2.26
C CYS A 21 -19.60 -27.99 1.58
N GLY A 22 -20.32 -29.11 1.40
CA GLY A 22 -21.69 -29.16 0.92
C GLY A 22 -21.90 -28.98 -0.59
N SER A 23 -20.85 -28.98 -1.42
CA SER A 23 -20.99 -28.75 -2.86
C SER A 23 -21.52 -29.97 -3.63
N PRO A 24 -22.47 -29.81 -4.59
CA PRO A 24 -22.94 -30.90 -5.45
C PRO A 24 -21.84 -31.42 -6.39
N LEU A 25 -21.85 -32.72 -6.67
CA LEU A 25 -20.92 -33.41 -7.57
C LEU A 25 -21.72 -33.98 -8.76
N ASP A 26 -21.84 -33.23 -9.86
CA ASP A 26 -22.76 -33.57 -10.97
C ASP A 26 -22.14 -34.46 -12.09
N GLU A 27 -23.01 -35.28 -12.70
CA GLU A 27 -22.78 -36.53 -13.45
C GLU A 27 -22.53 -36.42 -14.98
N HIS A 28 -22.05 -35.30 -15.55
CA HIS A 28 -21.91 -35.18 -17.02
C HIS A 28 -20.47 -34.91 -17.47
N SER A 29 -19.69 -35.98 -17.65
CA SER A 29 -18.40 -35.94 -18.36
C SER A 29 -18.49 -36.72 -19.67
N ASP A 30 -18.46 -36.03 -20.81
CA ASP A 30 -18.25 -36.66 -22.12
C ASP A 30 -16.81 -37.22 -22.21
N ALA A 31 -16.70 -38.54 -22.36
CA ALA A 31 -15.46 -39.31 -22.28
C ALA A 31 -14.37 -38.89 -23.30
N ALA A 32 -14.73 -38.22 -24.39
CA ALA A 32 -13.79 -37.78 -25.43
C ALA A 32 -12.86 -36.65 -24.97
N ALA A 33 -13.35 -35.67 -24.19
CA ALA A 33 -12.54 -34.55 -23.70
C ALA A 33 -11.56 -34.96 -22.59
N LEU A 34 -11.92 -35.97 -21.79
CA LEU A 34 -11.01 -36.57 -20.81
C LEU A 34 -9.85 -37.35 -21.47
N THR A 35 -10.06 -37.88 -22.68
CA THR A 35 -9.06 -38.69 -23.41
C THR A 35 -7.86 -37.84 -23.88
N ALA A 36 -8.03 -36.53 -24.04
CA ALA A 36 -6.95 -35.60 -24.42
C ALA A 36 -6.00 -35.25 -23.25
N VAL A 37 -6.39 -35.53 -22.00
CA VAL A 37 -5.54 -35.30 -20.83
C VAL A 37 -4.33 -36.25 -20.87
N GLY A 38 -3.13 -35.69 -20.80
CA GLY A 38 -1.87 -36.43 -20.95
C GLY A 38 -1.27 -36.37 -22.35
N GLN A 39 -2.02 -35.93 -23.36
CA GLN A 39 -1.50 -35.70 -24.71
C GLN A 39 -0.44 -34.58 -24.69
N VAL A 40 0.59 -34.75 -25.54
CA VAL A 40 1.63 -33.75 -25.76
C VAL A 40 1.43 -33.14 -27.14
N LEU A 41 1.24 -31.82 -27.19
CA LEU A 41 1.07 -31.05 -28.42
C LEU A 41 2.43 -30.50 -28.87
N ASP A 42 2.78 -30.74 -30.14
CA ASP A 42 4.00 -30.30 -30.81
C ASP A 42 5.31 -30.53 -30.03
N ASN A 43 5.36 -31.54 -29.16
CA ASN A 43 6.44 -31.78 -28.20
C ASN A 43 6.77 -30.58 -27.28
N LYS A 44 5.85 -29.64 -27.13
CA LYS A 44 6.02 -28.40 -26.34
C LYS A 44 5.06 -28.32 -25.16
N TYR A 45 3.81 -28.77 -25.30
CA TYR A 45 2.77 -28.55 -24.30
C TYR A 45 2.12 -29.87 -23.89
N ARG A 46 2.23 -30.24 -22.62
CA ARG A 46 1.53 -31.42 -22.07
C ARG A 46 0.22 -31.00 -21.45
N LEU A 47 -0.91 -31.48 -21.98
CA LEU A 47 -2.23 -31.22 -21.43
C LEU A 47 -2.38 -31.95 -20.10
N ARG A 48 -2.73 -31.23 -19.02
CA ARG A 48 -2.79 -31.79 -17.65
C ARG A 48 -4.20 -31.89 -17.11
N TYR A 49 -4.98 -30.81 -17.21
CA TYR A 49 -6.31 -30.74 -16.63
C TYR A 49 -7.25 -30.01 -17.57
N LEU A 50 -8.45 -30.52 -17.79
CA LEU A 50 -9.52 -29.77 -18.43
C LEU A 50 -10.01 -28.69 -17.47
N ILE A 51 -10.01 -27.42 -17.89
CA ILE A 51 -10.39 -26.26 -17.06
C ILE A 51 -11.65 -25.54 -17.56
N GLY A 52 -12.12 -25.84 -18.78
CA GLY A 52 -13.39 -25.34 -19.29
C GLY A 52 -13.75 -25.97 -20.64
N MET A 53 -15.04 -25.99 -20.98
CA MET A 53 -15.55 -26.41 -22.29
C MET A 53 -16.59 -25.42 -22.79
N GLY A 54 -16.58 -25.13 -24.09
CA GLY A 54 -17.52 -24.22 -24.74
C GLY A 54 -17.76 -24.55 -26.20
N GLY A 55 -18.62 -23.78 -26.88
CA GLY A 55 -19.08 -24.09 -28.25
C GLY A 55 -17.99 -24.13 -29.33
N MET A 56 -16.83 -23.53 -29.09
CA MET A 56 -15.70 -23.51 -30.04
C MET A 56 -14.60 -24.52 -29.69
N GLY A 57 -14.66 -25.19 -28.54
CA GLY A 57 -13.63 -26.14 -28.12
C GLY A 57 -13.48 -26.31 -26.61
N ALA A 58 -12.39 -26.97 -26.21
CA ALA A 58 -12.06 -27.30 -24.83
C ALA A 58 -10.78 -26.56 -24.38
N VAL A 59 -10.77 -26.06 -23.15
CA VAL A 59 -9.63 -25.34 -22.56
C VAL A 59 -8.98 -26.22 -21.52
N PHE A 60 -7.67 -26.43 -21.64
CA PHE A 60 -6.86 -27.23 -20.74
C PHE A 60 -5.81 -26.37 -20.05
N ARG A 61 -5.54 -26.65 -18.77
CA ARG A 61 -4.27 -26.28 -18.16
C ARG A 61 -3.21 -27.23 -18.69
N ALA A 62 -2.17 -26.69 -19.32
CA ALA A 62 -1.05 -27.44 -19.84
C ALA A 62 0.27 -27.00 -19.19
N GLU A 63 1.27 -27.86 -19.27
CA GLU A 63 2.63 -27.60 -18.81
C GLU A 63 3.54 -27.43 -20.02
N VAL A 64 4.36 -26.38 -20.01
CA VAL A 64 5.40 -26.16 -21.02
C VAL A 64 6.58 -27.09 -20.73
N LEU A 65 6.84 -28.02 -21.66
CA LEU A 65 7.92 -28.99 -21.56
C LEU A 65 9.28 -28.28 -21.55
N GLY A 66 10.13 -28.61 -20.58
CA GLY A 66 11.47 -28.02 -20.38
C GLY A 66 11.51 -26.80 -19.45
N LEU A 67 10.40 -26.07 -19.24
CA LEU A 67 10.32 -24.88 -18.37
C LEU A 67 9.47 -25.08 -17.12
N GLY A 68 8.53 -26.03 -17.12
CA GLY A 68 7.70 -26.39 -15.95
C GLY A 68 6.62 -25.37 -15.56
N HIS A 69 6.45 -24.28 -16.33
CA HIS A 69 5.39 -23.30 -16.11
C HIS A 69 4.05 -23.76 -16.70
N SER A 70 2.94 -23.30 -16.11
CA SER A 70 1.58 -23.61 -16.57
C SER A 70 1.08 -22.57 -17.57
N VAL A 71 0.43 -23.03 -18.64
CA VAL A 71 -0.27 -22.23 -19.65
C VAL A 71 -1.71 -22.73 -19.81
N ALA A 72 -2.60 -21.91 -20.35
CA ALA A 72 -3.91 -22.36 -20.79
C ALA A 72 -3.86 -22.66 -22.29
N VAL A 73 -4.40 -23.80 -22.70
CA VAL A 73 -4.44 -24.26 -24.09
C VAL A 73 -5.87 -24.50 -24.49
N LYS A 74 -6.39 -23.68 -25.41
CA LYS A 74 -7.72 -23.84 -26.00
C LYS A 74 -7.59 -24.67 -27.27
N VAL A 75 -8.05 -25.92 -27.21
CA VAL A 75 -8.11 -26.84 -28.34
C VAL A 75 -9.45 -26.64 -29.04
N LEU A 76 -9.42 -26.33 -30.33
CA LEU A 76 -10.63 -26.04 -31.10
C LEU A 76 -11.29 -27.33 -31.59
N HIS A 77 -12.61 -27.28 -31.81
CA HIS A 77 -13.35 -28.43 -32.30
C HIS A 77 -12.86 -28.89 -33.69
N PRO A 78 -12.76 -30.20 -33.98
CA PRO A 78 -12.24 -30.71 -35.26
C PRO A 78 -12.96 -30.15 -36.49
N THR A 79 -14.26 -29.87 -36.39
CA THR A 79 -15.04 -29.27 -37.49
C THR A 79 -14.60 -27.87 -37.88
N LEU A 80 -13.95 -27.12 -36.97
CA LEU A 80 -13.37 -25.80 -37.25
C LEU A 80 -11.93 -25.92 -37.81
N SER A 81 -11.26 -27.05 -37.56
CA SER A 81 -9.88 -27.31 -38.02
C SER A 81 -9.84 -27.83 -39.48
N ALA A 82 -10.93 -28.44 -39.96
CA ALA A 82 -11.00 -29.03 -41.30
C ALA A 82 -11.29 -28.04 -42.45
N ASP A 83 -11.70 -26.80 -42.15
CA ASP A 83 -12.00 -25.77 -43.16
C ASP A 83 -10.82 -24.78 -43.30
N ASP A 84 -10.17 -24.79 -44.46
CA ASP A 84 -9.02 -23.95 -44.78
C ASP A 84 -9.31 -22.44 -44.71
N GLU A 85 -10.55 -22.01 -45.00
CA GLU A 85 -10.93 -20.60 -44.91
C GLU A 85 -11.09 -20.19 -43.44
N CYS A 86 -11.77 -21.02 -42.64
CA CYS A 86 -11.89 -20.82 -41.20
C CYS A 86 -10.51 -20.80 -40.52
N ARG A 87 -9.61 -21.70 -40.93
CA ARG A 87 -8.25 -21.79 -40.39
C ARG A 87 -7.42 -20.54 -40.69
N ARG A 88 -7.44 -20.03 -41.92
CA ARG A 88 -6.73 -18.79 -42.29
C ARG A 88 -7.27 -17.56 -41.55
N ARG A 89 -8.58 -17.49 -41.33
CA ARG A 89 -9.20 -16.40 -40.55
C ARG A 89 -8.79 -16.47 -39.08
N LEU A 90 -8.87 -17.65 -38.48
CA LEU A 90 -8.43 -17.90 -37.11
C LEU A 90 -6.94 -17.59 -36.91
N GLU A 91 -6.08 -17.98 -37.86
CA GLU A 91 -4.65 -17.63 -37.87
C GLU A 91 -4.43 -16.11 -37.88
N ASN A 92 -5.18 -15.39 -38.73
CA ASN A 92 -5.09 -13.93 -38.82
C ASN A 92 -5.60 -13.24 -37.55
N GLU A 93 -6.71 -13.73 -36.96
CA GLU A 93 -7.26 -13.20 -35.71
C GLU A 93 -6.33 -13.44 -34.52
N ALA A 94 -5.78 -14.64 -34.40
CA ALA A 94 -4.79 -14.95 -33.35
C ALA A 94 -3.54 -14.08 -33.47
N ARG A 95 -3.06 -13.81 -34.70
CA ARG A 95 -1.94 -12.91 -34.96
C ARG A 95 -2.26 -11.47 -34.58
N LEU A 96 -3.41 -10.95 -35.00
CA LEU A 96 -3.84 -9.59 -34.67
C LEU A 96 -4.01 -9.41 -33.15
N ALA A 97 -4.65 -10.37 -32.48
CA ALA A 97 -4.81 -10.36 -31.03
C ALA A 97 -3.46 -10.48 -30.29
N SER A 98 -2.51 -11.29 -30.78
CA SER A 98 -1.16 -11.41 -30.20
C SER A 98 -0.33 -10.12 -30.29
N SER A 99 -0.68 -9.21 -31.21
CA SER A 99 0.03 -7.95 -31.40
C SER A 99 -0.34 -6.86 -30.38
N ILE A 100 -1.38 -7.11 -29.57
CA ILE A 100 -1.86 -6.17 -28.56
C ILE A 100 -1.20 -6.50 -27.22
N ASP A 101 -0.21 -5.68 -26.85
CA ASP A 101 0.38 -5.72 -25.51
C ASP A 101 -0.36 -4.74 -24.58
N HIS A 102 -1.19 -5.28 -23.68
CA HIS A 102 -1.93 -4.48 -22.71
C HIS A 102 -2.18 -5.29 -21.42
N PRO A 103 -2.02 -4.68 -20.23
CA PRO A 103 -2.19 -5.38 -18.95
C PRO A 103 -3.58 -6.00 -18.77
N ASN A 104 -4.63 -5.39 -19.33
CA ASN A 104 -6.01 -5.89 -19.22
C ASN A 104 -6.48 -6.80 -20.37
N ILE A 105 -5.57 -7.26 -21.25
CA ILE A 105 -5.85 -8.23 -22.32
C ILE A 105 -5.04 -9.49 -22.04
N VAL A 106 -5.63 -10.67 -22.28
CA VAL A 106 -4.92 -11.95 -22.11
C VAL A 106 -3.81 -12.08 -23.13
N SER A 107 -2.60 -12.43 -22.67
CA SER A 107 -1.47 -12.64 -23.58
C SER A 107 -1.58 -13.98 -24.31
N ILE A 108 -1.57 -13.91 -25.65
CA ILE A 108 -1.42 -15.07 -26.53
C ILE A 108 0.07 -15.38 -26.68
N LEU A 109 0.46 -16.62 -26.39
CA LEU A 109 1.85 -17.06 -26.33
C LEU A 109 2.27 -17.86 -27.57
N ASP A 110 1.39 -18.72 -28.06
CA ASP A 110 1.64 -19.56 -29.23
C ASP A 110 0.30 -19.90 -29.90
N PHE A 111 0.35 -20.18 -31.20
CA PHE A 111 -0.79 -20.66 -31.97
C PHE A 111 -0.29 -21.69 -32.98
N SER A 112 -0.94 -22.86 -33.01
CA SER A 112 -0.62 -23.91 -33.96
C SER A 112 -1.91 -24.39 -34.61
N SER A 113 -1.84 -24.63 -35.92
CA SER A 113 -2.96 -25.15 -36.68
C SER A 113 -2.48 -26.14 -37.73
N SER A 114 -3.14 -27.29 -37.74
CA SER A 114 -2.93 -28.41 -38.66
C SER A 114 -4.28 -28.96 -39.11
N ALA A 115 -4.28 -29.83 -40.12
CA ALA A 115 -5.51 -30.42 -40.66
C ALA A 115 -6.34 -31.18 -39.60
N ASP A 116 -5.68 -31.75 -38.58
CA ASP A 116 -6.31 -32.59 -37.57
C ASP A 116 -6.50 -31.90 -36.22
N LEU A 117 -5.75 -30.81 -35.96
CA LEU A 117 -5.74 -30.15 -34.66
C LEU A 117 -5.34 -28.68 -34.77
N SER A 118 -6.18 -27.81 -34.22
CA SER A 118 -5.86 -26.39 -34.01
C SER A 118 -5.96 -26.02 -32.54
N TYR A 119 -4.97 -25.31 -32.02
CA TYR A 119 -4.95 -24.88 -30.63
C TYR A 119 -4.30 -23.51 -30.44
N LEU A 120 -4.78 -22.80 -29.42
CA LEU A 120 -4.29 -21.49 -28.99
C LEU A 120 -3.71 -21.60 -27.58
N VAL A 121 -2.48 -21.13 -27.39
CA VAL A 121 -1.79 -21.10 -26.09
C VAL A 121 -1.81 -19.69 -25.54
N MET A 122 -2.28 -19.54 -24.30
CA MET A 122 -2.42 -18.26 -23.61
C MET A 122 -1.88 -18.34 -22.18
N GLU A 123 -1.66 -17.18 -21.56
CA GLU A 123 -1.29 -17.13 -20.15
C GLU A 123 -2.34 -17.84 -19.27
N TYR A 124 -1.89 -18.63 -18.30
CA TYR A 124 -2.80 -19.28 -17.36
C TYR A 124 -3.22 -18.29 -16.27
N LEU A 125 -4.50 -17.91 -16.29
CA LEU A 125 -5.08 -16.96 -15.34
C LEU A 125 -5.55 -17.66 -14.04
N ARG A 126 -5.30 -16.99 -12.91
CA ARG A 126 -5.79 -17.39 -11.58
C ARG A 126 -6.77 -16.35 -11.06
N GLY A 127 -8.05 -16.62 -11.23
CA GLY A 127 -9.12 -15.67 -10.95
C GLY A 127 -10.50 -16.30 -11.11
N ARG A 128 -11.54 -15.49 -11.08
CA ARG A 128 -12.93 -15.87 -11.39
C ARG A 128 -13.43 -15.07 -12.57
N SER A 129 -14.37 -15.60 -13.35
CA SER A 129 -15.06 -14.78 -14.34
C SER A 129 -15.95 -13.74 -13.65
N LEU A 130 -16.24 -12.63 -14.32
CA LEU A 130 -17.19 -11.62 -13.84
C LEU A 130 -18.59 -12.24 -13.73
N ALA A 131 -18.93 -13.19 -14.60
CA ALA A 131 -20.16 -13.99 -14.50
C ALA A 131 -20.24 -14.76 -13.17
N ASP A 132 -19.17 -15.45 -12.77
CA ASP A 132 -19.14 -16.16 -11.49
C ASP A 132 -19.33 -15.19 -10.31
N VAL A 133 -18.70 -14.02 -10.39
CA VAL A 133 -18.79 -12.98 -9.35
C VAL A 133 -20.21 -12.46 -9.23
N LEU A 134 -20.84 -12.09 -10.35
CA LEU A 134 -22.25 -11.68 -10.40
C LEU A 134 -23.19 -12.78 -9.90
N GLY A 135 -22.94 -14.05 -10.27
CA GLY A 135 -23.72 -15.18 -9.79
C GLY A 135 -23.62 -15.40 -8.28
N THR A 136 -22.49 -15.05 -7.65
CA THR A 136 -22.31 -15.18 -6.20
C THR A 136 -22.72 -13.95 -5.39
N GLU A 137 -22.51 -12.75 -5.91
CA GLU A 137 -22.73 -11.49 -5.20
C GLU A 137 -24.07 -10.82 -5.57
N GLY A 138 -24.72 -11.30 -6.63
CA GLY A 138 -25.92 -10.70 -7.22
C GLY A 138 -25.58 -9.43 -8.00
N ARG A 139 -25.14 -8.38 -7.30
CA ARG A 139 -24.76 -7.08 -7.88
C ARG A 139 -23.41 -6.61 -7.35
N ILE A 140 -22.75 -5.75 -8.12
CA ILE A 140 -21.45 -5.16 -7.80
C ILE A 140 -21.64 -3.72 -7.34
N GLU A 141 -20.97 -3.35 -6.25
CA GLU A 141 -20.97 -1.99 -5.72
C GLU A 141 -20.52 -0.97 -6.78
N VAL A 142 -21.14 0.22 -6.79
CA VAL A 142 -20.99 1.23 -7.85
C VAL A 142 -19.53 1.56 -8.16
N ARG A 143 -18.69 1.80 -7.15
CA ARG A 143 -17.27 2.13 -7.37
C ARG A 143 -16.49 0.94 -7.92
N ARG A 144 -16.77 -0.28 -7.43
CA ARG A 144 -16.18 -1.51 -7.97
C ARG A 144 -16.61 -1.75 -9.42
N ALA A 145 -17.87 -1.51 -9.78
CA ALA A 145 -18.38 -1.61 -11.15
C ALA A 145 -17.68 -0.61 -12.08
N ILE A 146 -17.54 0.65 -11.65
CA ILE A 146 -16.78 1.68 -12.38
C ILE A 146 -15.31 1.25 -12.55
N HIS A 147 -14.69 0.71 -11.51
CA HIS A 147 -13.30 0.26 -11.55
C HIS A 147 -13.07 -0.85 -12.58
N ILE A 148 -13.97 -1.84 -12.62
CA ILE A 148 -13.96 -2.94 -13.59
C ILE A 148 -14.15 -2.39 -15.00
N VAL A 149 -15.19 -1.58 -15.22
CA VAL A 149 -15.54 -1.07 -16.57
C VAL A 149 -14.48 -0.10 -17.09
N ARG A 150 -13.81 0.67 -16.24
CA ARG A 150 -12.68 1.51 -16.64
C ARG A 150 -11.53 0.68 -17.22
N GLN A 151 -11.19 -0.45 -16.61
CA GLN A 151 -10.16 -1.36 -17.13
C GLN A 151 -10.61 -2.03 -18.43
N ILE A 152 -11.90 -2.37 -18.54
CA ILE A 152 -12.48 -2.88 -19.79
C ILE A 152 -12.32 -1.85 -20.91
N LEU A 153 -12.69 -0.59 -20.66
CA LEU A 153 -12.56 0.48 -21.65
C LEU A 153 -11.10 0.77 -22.02
N SER A 154 -10.16 0.64 -21.08
CA SER A 154 -8.72 0.74 -21.37
C SER A 154 -8.24 -0.37 -22.31
N ALA A 155 -8.69 -1.61 -22.11
CA ALA A 155 -8.39 -2.71 -23.02
C ALA A 155 -9.00 -2.50 -24.42
N LEU A 156 -10.27 -2.08 -24.47
CA LEU A 156 -10.94 -1.78 -25.74
C LEU A 156 -10.23 -0.65 -26.50
N GLU A 157 -9.83 0.42 -25.80
CA GLU A 157 -9.04 1.52 -26.37
C GLU A 157 -7.75 1.01 -27.06
N ALA A 158 -7.01 0.11 -26.40
CA ALA A 158 -5.77 -0.46 -26.93
C ALA A 158 -5.99 -1.40 -28.13
N ALA A 159 -7.10 -2.14 -28.16
CA ALA A 159 -7.47 -3.02 -29.27
C ALA A 159 -7.99 -2.23 -30.48
N HIS A 160 -8.87 -1.24 -30.24
CA HIS A 160 -9.43 -0.37 -31.28
C HIS A 160 -8.36 0.47 -31.97
N ALA A 161 -7.30 0.87 -31.26
CA ALA A 161 -6.14 1.55 -31.85
C ALA A 161 -5.36 0.69 -32.88
N ARG A 162 -5.65 -0.62 -32.95
CA ARG A 162 -5.10 -1.57 -33.92
C ARG A 162 -6.17 -2.18 -34.83
N ASP A 163 -7.34 -1.54 -34.92
CA ASP A 163 -8.50 -2.01 -35.71
C ASP A 163 -9.01 -3.41 -35.32
N VAL A 164 -8.78 -3.83 -34.07
CA VAL A 164 -9.27 -5.11 -33.54
C VAL A 164 -10.54 -4.87 -32.70
N LEU A 165 -11.64 -5.47 -33.13
CA LEU A 165 -12.92 -5.47 -32.39
C LEU A 165 -13.04 -6.73 -31.51
N HIS A 166 -13.70 -6.61 -30.36
CA HIS A 166 -13.95 -7.74 -29.48
C HIS A 166 -15.13 -8.62 -29.94
N ARG A 167 -16.28 -8.02 -30.27
CA ARG A 167 -17.51 -8.66 -30.84
C ARG A 167 -18.31 -9.61 -29.94
N ASP A 168 -17.73 -10.19 -28.90
CA ASP A 168 -18.45 -11.04 -27.91
C ASP A 168 -18.15 -10.64 -26.45
N LEU A 169 -18.20 -9.33 -26.14
CA LEU A 169 -17.86 -8.85 -24.80
C LEU A 169 -19.01 -9.13 -23.82
N LYS A 170 -18.75 -9.96 -22.81
CA LYS A 170 -19.72 -10.42 -21.81
C LYS A 170 -19.03 -10.85 -20.50
N PRO A 171 -19.75 -10.97 -19.37
CA PRO A 171 -19.16 -11.29 -18.07
C PRO A 171 -18.32 -12.58 -18.05
N GLU A 172 -18.62 -13.58 -18.87
CA GLU A 172 -17.85 -14.83 -18.97
C GLU A 172 -16.46 -14.63 -19.58
N ASN A 173 -16.32 -13.63 -20.46
CA ASN A 173 -15.06 -13.30 -21.14
C ASN A 173 -14.24 -12.26 -20.37
N ILE A 174 -14.67 -11.85 -19.17
CA ILE A 174 -13.99 -10.88 -18.31
C ILE A 174 -13.52 -11.63 -17.06
N PHE A 175 -12.22 -11.81 -16.91
CA PHE A 175 -11.62 -12.47 -15.75
C PHE A 175 -11.16 -11.45 -14.72
N LEU A 176 -11.50 -11.69 -13.45
CA LEU A 176 -11.07 -10.92 -12.30
C LEU A 176 -9.98 -11.71 -11.58
N LEU A 177 -8.74 -11.24 -11.68
CA LEU A 177 -7.59 -11.90 -11.09
C LEU A 177 -7.38 -11.48 -9.64
N PHE A 178 -6.85 -12.41 -8.86
CA PHE A 178 -6.34 -12.13 -7.52
C PHE A 178 -4.82 -11.95 -7.59
N ARG A 179 -4.35 -10.78 -8.03
CA ARG A 179 -2.91 -10.44 -8.09
C ARG A 179 -2.52 -9.55 -6.91
N GLY A 180 -2.01 -10.16 -5.84
CA GLY A 180 -1.51 -9.41 -4.68
C GLY A 180 -2.62 -8.61 -3.97
N ASN A 181 -2.55 -7.28 -3.98
CA ASN A 181 -3.46 -6.36 -3.27
C ASN A 181 -4.47 -5.64 -4.17
N GLU A 182 -4.43 -5.85 -5.49
CA GLU A 182 -5.44 -5.31 -6.41
C GLU A 182 -6.56 -6.36 -6.51
N LEU A 183 -7.71 -6.02 -5.90
CA LEU A 183 -8.95 -6.75 -6.13
C LEU A 183 -9.45 -6.36 -7.52
N ASP A 184 -9.88 -7.36 -8.30
CA ASP A 184 -10.48 -7.17 -9.61
C ASP A 184 -9.53 -6.58 -10.68
N ASP A 185 -8.28 -7.05 -10.74
CA ASP A 185 -7.42 -6.86 -11.92
C ASP A 185 -8.07 -7.58 -13.12
N VAL A 186 -8.53 -6.79 -14.09
CA VAL A 186 -9.35 -7.29 -15.20
C VAL A 186 -8.46 -7.85 -16.30
N LYS A 187 -8.77 -9.07 -16.77
CA LYS A 187 -8.26 -9.63 -18.02
C LYS A 187 -9.41 -9.97 -18.95
N ILE A 188 -9.44 -9.37 -20.13
CA ILE A 188 -10.40 -9.72 -21.17
C ILE A 188 -9.85 -10.90 -22.00
N LEU A 189 -10.70 -11.89 -22.24
CA LEU A 189 -10.44 -13.11 -23.02
C LEU A 189 -11.03 -13.02 -24.43
N ASP A 190 -10.58 -13.89 -25.34
CA ASP A 190 -11.24 -14.19 -26.62
C ASP A 190 -11.46 -12.99 -27.60
N PHE A 191 -10.51 -12.04 -27.67
CA PHE A 191 -10.54 -10.99 -28.70
C PHE A 191 -10.62 -11.57 -30.12
N GLY A 192 -11.61 -11.14 -30.88
CA GLY A 192 -11.73 -11.41 -32.31
C GLY A 192 -12.15 -12.83 -32.70
N MET A 193 -12.18 -13.81 -31.79
CA MET A 193 -12.38 -15.24 -32.14
C MET A 193 -13.80 -15.62 -32.57
N ALA A 194 -14.74 -14.67 -32.62
CA ALA A 194 -16.15 -14.91 -32.95
C ALA A 194 -16.49 -14.81 -34.45
N THR A 195 -15.52 -14.49 -35.32
CA THR A 195 -15.75 -14.29 -36.76
C THR A 195 -15.69 -15.58 -37.58
N ILE A 196 -15.68 -16.76 -36.94
CA ILE A 196 -15.69 -18.04 -37.63
C ILE A 196 -17.14 -18.48 -37.80
N PRO A 197 -17.81 -18.18 -38.95
CA PRO A 197 -19.05 -18.86 -39.25
C PRO A 197 -18.72 -20.35 -39.35
N GLY A 198 -19.41 -21.18 -38.55
CA GLY A 198 -19.50 -22.60 -38.88
C GLY A 198 -20.09 -22.77 -40.29
N PRO A 199 -19.96 -23.95 -40.91
CA PRO A 199 -20.50 -24.22 -42.24
C PRO A 199 -22.04 -24.19 -42.23
N ALA A 200 -22.61 -22.98 -42.25
CA ALA A 200 -24.00 -22.61 -42.45
C ALA A 200 -24.13 -21.07 -42.34
N SER A 201 -23.42 -20.33 -43.19
CA SER A 201 -23.75 -18.91 -43.46
C SER A 201 -25.04 -18.84 -44.29
N SER A 202 -26.17 -19.13 -43.66
CA SER A 202 -27.50 -18.89 -44.21
C SER A 202 -28.21 -17.84 -43.37
N ARG A 203 -28.65 -16.78 -44.06
CA ARG A 203 -29.66 -15.78 -43.69
C ARG A 203 -30.38 -16.04 -42.37
N ILE A 204 -30.42 -15.00 -41.53
CA ILE A 204 -31.22 -14.87 -40.30
C ILE A 204 -32.72 -14.97 -40.63
N THR A 205 -33.19 -16.17 -40.97
CA THR A 205 -34.60 -16.53 -41.12
C THR A 205 -34.72 -18.04 -40.90
N GLY A 206 -35.08 -18.43 -39.66
CA GLY A 206 -35.58 -19.76 -39.33
C GLY A 206 -34.53 -20.75 -38.79
N GLY A 207 -34.44 -20.86 -37.47
CA GLY A 207 -33.74 -21.95 -36.76
C GLY A 207 -32.87 -21.45 -35.60
N ASP A 208 -33.08 -22.02 -34.41
CA ASP A 208 -32.55 -21.66 -33.08
C ASP A 208 -31.00 -21.73 -32.89
N LYS A 209 -30.20 -21.49 -33.93
CA LYS A 209 -28.73 -21.41 -33.81
C LYS A 209 -28.22 -20.02 -34.17
N VAL A 210 -28.32 -19.12 -33.20
CA VAL A 210 -27.62 -17.82 -33.20
C VAL A 210 -26.19 -18.05 -32.70
N VAL A 211 -25.19 -17.52 -33.42
CA VAL A 211 -23.79 -17.51 -32.98
C VAL A 211 -23.57 -16.29 -32.07
N GLY A 212 -23.19 -16.51 -30.81
CA GLY A 212 -22.97 -15.48 -29.78
C GLY A 212 -24.01 -15.52 -28.64
N THR A 213 -23.81 -14.73 -27.59
CA THR A 213 -24.80 -14.61 -26.48
C THR A 213 -25.75 -13.44 -26.78
N PRO A 214 -26.99 -13.69 -27.24
CA PRO A 214 -27.84 -12.64 -27.82
C PRO A 214 -28.16 -11.48 -26.86
N ALA A 215 -28.07 -11.74 -25.54
CA ALA A 215 -28.31 -10.76 -24.49
C ALA A 215 -27.24 -9.64 -24.40
N TYR A 216 -26.09 -9.76 -25.07
CA TYR A 216 -25.02 -8.74 -25.07
C TYR A 216 -24.77 -8.13 -26.46
N MET A 217 -25.44 -8.62 -27.51
CA MET A 217 -25.22 -8.14 -28.87
C MET A 217 -25.69 -6.69 -29.06
N SER A 218 -24.92 -5.92 -29.84
CA SER A 218 -25.35 -4.60 -30.29
C SER A 218 -26.48 -4.69 -31.33
N PRO A 219 -27.31 -3.64 -31.49
CA PRO A 219 -28.38 -3.61 -32.49
C PRO A 219 -27.89 -3.84 -33.93
N GLU A 220 -26.73 -3.30 -34.27
CA GLU A 220 -26.07 -3.49 -35.57
C GLU A 220 -25.60 -4.93 -35.77
N GLN A 221 -25.07 -5.58 -34.74
CA GLN A 221 -24.68 -7.00 -34.76
C GLN A 221 -25.91 -7.91 -34.89
N ALA A 222 -26.99 -7.60 -34.19
CA ALA A 222 -28.26 -8.32 -34.31
C ALA A 222 -28.91 -8.18 -35.71
N ARG A 223 -28.63 -7.08 -36.43
CA ARG A 223 -29.08 -6.85 -37.82
C ARG A 223 -28.11 -7.42 -38.87
N GLY A 224 -26.93 -7.87 -38.47
CA GLY A 224 -25.87 -8.31 -39.38
C GLY A 224 -25.29 -7.18 -40.23
N LEU A 225 -25.26 -5.95 -39.70
CA LEU A 225 -24.62 -4.80 -40.33
C LEU A 225 -23.11 -4.80 -40.08
N ASP A 226 -22.37 -3.99 -40.84
CA ASP A 226 -20.95 -3.75 -40.58
C ASP A 226 -20.75 -3.18 -39.18
N LEU A 227 -19.77 -3.73 -38.46
CA LEU A 227 -19.46 -3.37 -37.08
C LEU A 227 -18.29 -2.41 -37.03
N ASP A 228 -18.40 -1.41 -36.15
CA ASP A 228 -17.29 -0.56 -35.73
C ASP A 228 -17.03 -0.74 -34.22
N HIS A 229 -16.07 0.02 -33.67
CA HIS A 229 -15.70 -0.04 -32.25
C HIS A 229 -16.85 0.30 -31.29
N ARG A 230 -17.90 0.98 -31.75
CA ARG A 230 -19.06 1.37 -30.93
C ARG A 230 -19.97 0.20 -30.60
N SER A 231 -19.84 -0.93 -31.31
CA SER A 231 -20.47 -2.20 -30.93
C SER A 231 -19.91 -2.77 -29.62
N ASP A 232 -18.60 -2.66 -29.41
CA ASP A 232 -17.97 -3.09 -28.16
C ASP A 232 -18.34 -2.15 -27.00
N LEU A 233 -18.51 -0.85 -27.26
CA LEU A 233 -18.94 0.13 -26.25
C LEU A 233 -20.37 -0.13 -25.76
N TYR A 234 -21.26 -0.55 -26.67
CA TYR A 234 -22.61 -0.96 -26.31
C TYR A 234 -22.60 -2.20 -25.40
N SER A 235 -21.79 -3.19 -25.74
CA SER A 235 -21.62 -4.41 -24.94
C SER A 235 -21.03 -4.11 -23.56
N ALA A 236 -20.04 -3.20 -23.48
CA ALA A 236 -19.45 -2.75 -22.21
C ALA A 236 -20.47 -2.02 -21.32
N ALA A 237 -21.42 -1.31 -21.92
CA ALA A 237 -22.49 -0.64 -21.19
C ALA A 237 -23.53 -1.62 -20.64
N ILE A 238 -23.80 -2.74 -21.34
CA ILE A 238 -24.62 -3.84 -20.81
C ILE A 238 -23.92 -4.46 -19.60
N VAL A 239 -22.61 -4.71 -19.69
CA VAL A 239 -21.83 -5.21 -18.55
C VAL A 239 -21.88 -4.23 -17.36
N LEU A 240 -21.72 -2.93 -17.60
CA LEU A 240 -21.87 -1.92 -16.54
C LEU A 240 -23.28 -1.95 -15.92
N TYR A 241 -24.32 -2.03 -16.75
CA TYR A 241 -25.70 -2.14 -16.29
C TYR A 241 -25.90 -3.34 -15.37
N GLU A 242 -25.43 -4.50 -15.80
CA GLU A 242 -25.56 -5.76 -15.07
C GLU A 242 -24.73 -5.75 -13.78
N CYS A 243 -23.53 -5.17 -13.79
CA CYS A 243 -22.78 -4.92 -12.56
C CYS A 243 -23.59 -4.08 -11.56
N LEU A 244 -24.25 -3.01 -12.01
CA LEU A 244 -24.98 -2.11 -11.12
C LEU A 244 -26.30 -2.69 -10.60
N THR A 245 -26.98 -3.51 -11.40
CA THR A 245 -28.35 -3.97 -11.12
C THR A 245 -28.45 -5.47 -10.79
N GLY A 246 -27.37 -6.22 -11.03
CA GLY A 246 -27.33 -7.68 -10.96
C GLY A 246 -28.12 -8.41 -12.05
N ASN A 247 -28.70 -7.68 -13.02
CA ASN A 247 -29.54 -8.25 -14.06
C ASN A 247 -29.20 -7.64 -15.41
N ASN A 248 -29.14 -8.46 -16.46
CA ASN A 248 -29.00 -7.95 -17.82
C ASN A 248 -30.31 -7.23 -18.25
N PRO A 249 -30.23 -6.01 -18.82
CA PRO A 249 -31.38 -5.18 -19.15
C PRO A 249 -32.31 -5.76 -20.23
N PHE A 250 -31.84 -6.72 -21.02
CA PHE A 250 -32.55 -7.31 -22.15
C PHE A 250 -32.71 -8.83 -22.02
N ALA A 251 -32.29 -9.41 -20.89
CA ALA A 251 -32.49 -10.83 -20.61
C ALA A 251 -33.96 -11.15 -20.27
N GLY A 252 -34.36 -12.38 -20.56
CA GLY A 252 -35.72 -12.90 -20.37
C GLY A 252 -36.34 -13.37 -21.69
N GLY A 253 -36.97 -14.54 -21.70
CA GLY A 253 -37.54 -15.17 -22.89
C GLY A 253 -36.54 -16.04 -23.67
N THR A 254 -36.80 -16.24 -24.97
CA THR A 254 -35.94 -17.01 -25.90
C THR A 254 -34.79 -16.15 -26.44
N ALA A 255 -33.79 -16.77 -27.08
CA ALA A 255 -32.70 -16.06 -27.77
C ALA A 255 -33.21 -14.99 -28.75
N THR A 256 -34.31 -15.27 -29.44
CA THR A 256 -34.97 -14.34 -30.36
C THR A 256 -35.63 -13.16 -29.65
N ASP A 257 -36.19 -13.37 -28.44
CA ASP A 257 -36.77 -12.29 -27.63
C ASP A 257 -35.69 -11.30 -27.16
N ALA A 258 -34.54 -11.82 -26.71
CA ALA A 258 -33.40 -10.99 -26.35
C ALA A 258 -32.91 -10.14 -27.54
N LEU A 259 -32.78 -10.73 -28.75
CA LEU A 259 -32.44 -9.97 -29.97
C LEU A 259 -33.47 -8.89 -30.29
N LEU A 260 -34.77 -9.21 -30.20
CA LEU A 260 -35.83 -8.26 -30.49
C LEU A 260 -35.79 -7.07 -29.51
N LYS A 261 -35.57 -7.33 -28.22
CA LYS A 261 -35.38 -6.28 -27.19
C LYS A 261 -34.15 -5.42 -27.47
N GLN A 262 -33.05 -6.01 -27.91
CA GLN A 262 -31.86 -5.25 -28.32
C GLN A 262 -32.18 -4.28 -29.46
N LEU A 263 -33.07 -4.64 -30.39
CA LEU A 263 -33.44 -3.82 -31.53
C LEU A 263 -34.51 -2.76 -31.24
N THR A 264 -35.40 -3.00 -30.28
CA THR A 264 -36.67 -2.25 -30.17
C THR A 264 -36.96 -1.68 -28.79
N VAL A 265 -36.33 -2.17 -27.72
CA VAL A 265 -36.66 -1.80 -26.34
C VAL A 265 -35.55 -0.95 -25.75
N SER A 266 -35.92 0.18 -25.17
CA SER A 266 -35.02 0.99 -24.34
C SER A 266 -34.97 0.42 -22.91
N PRO A 267 -33.78 0.25 -22.33
CA PRO A 267 -33.65 -0.35 -21.00
C PRO A 267 -34.18 0.60 -19.91
N PRO A 268 -34.73 0.08 -18.81
CA PRO A 268 -35.09 0.92 -17.67
C PRO A 268 -33.83 1.47 -17.01
N MET A 269 -33.89 2.68 -16.42
CA MET A 269 -32.75 3.28 -15.73
C MET A 269 -32.26 2.38 -14.58
N PRO A 270 -30.95 2.13 -14.45
CA PRO A 270 -30.39 1.33 -13.36
C PRO A 270 -30.90 1.72 -11.96
N SER A 271 -30.97 3.02 -11.64
CA SER A 271 -31.48 3.51 -10.35
C SER A 271 -32.95 3.16 -10.08
N LYS A 272 -33.78 3.03 -11.12
CA LYS A 272 -35.20 2.67 -11.01
C LYS A 272 -35.38 1.17 -10.79
N VAL A 273 -34.48 0.36 -11.34
CA VAL A 273 -34.47 -1.10 -11.15
C VAL A 273 -33.92 -1.47 -9.78
N CYS A 274 -32.83 -0.81 -9.35
CA CYS A 274 -32.15 -1.14 -8.10
C CYS A 274 -32.06 0.08 -7.17
N LYS A 275 -33.20 0.49 -6.62
CA LYS A 275 -33.32 1.69 -5.74
C LYS A 275 -32.40 1.64 -4.52
N GLU A 276 -32.18 0.45 -3.98
CA GLU A 276 -31.32 0.20 -2.81
C GLU A 276 -29.83 0.47 -3.09
N ALA A 277 -29.39 0.36 -4.35
CA ALA A 277 -27.98 0.53 -4.72
C ALA A 277 -27.55 2.00 -4.78
N ARG A 278 -28.47 2.95 -4.54
CA ARG A 278 -28.22 4.41 -4.55
C ARG A 278 -27.40 4.85 -5.77
N ILE A 279 -27.75 4.29 -6.94
CA ILE A 279 -27.07 4.57 -8.21
C ILE A 279 -27.26 6.06 -8.54
N PRO A 280 -26.18 6.84 -8.67
CA PRO A 280 -26.31 8.27 -8.95
C PRO A 280 -26.93 8.54 -10.33
N PRO A 281 -27.73 9.62 -10.49
CA PRO A 281 -28.38 9.95 -11.76
C PRO A 281 -27.43 10.12 -12.96
N TYR A 282 -26.20 10.57 -12.71
CA TYR A 282 -25.20 10.70 -13.76
C TYR A 282 -24.75 9.34 -14.35
N LEU A 283 -24.78 8.26 -13.56
CA LEU A 283 -24.51 6.92 -14.07
C LEU A 283 -25.68 6.38 -14.87
N ASP A 284 -26.93 6.69 -14.49
CA ASP A 284 -28.07 6.40 -15.35
C ASP A 284 -27.89 7.09 -16.71
N ALA A 285 -27.60 8.39 -16.72
CA ALA A 285 -27.44 9.13 -17.98
C ALA A 285 -26.31 8.59 -18.85
N LEU A 286 -25.17 8.24 -18.25
CA LEU A 286 -24.02 7.64 -18.95
C LEU A 286 -24.36 6.26 -19.53
N VAL A 287 -25.00 5.37 -18.74
CA VAL A 287 -25.40 4.03 -19.20
C VAL A 287 -26.45 4.14 -20.31
N MET A 288 -27.43 5.03 -20.15
CA MET A 288 -28.48 5.24 -21.14
C MET A 288 -27.95 5.81 -22.46
N ARG A 289 -26.94 6.71 -22.41
CA ARG A 289 -26.26 7.20 -23.62
C ARG A 289 -25.51 6.08 -24.34
N ALA A 290 -24.75 5.26 -23.61
CA ALA A 290 -24.00 4.16 -24.21
C ALA A 290 -24.91 3.05 -24.80
N LEU A 291 -26.14 2.91 -24.28
CA LEU A 291 -27.15 1.96 -24.76
C LEU A 291 -28.12 2.53 -25.80
N ARG A 292 -27.84 3.71 -26.39
CA ARG A 292 -28.63 4.22 -27.52
C ARG A 292 -28.54 3.28 -28.72
N LYS A 293 -29.65 3.12 -29.45
CA LYS A 293 -29.75 2.10 -30.50
C LYS A 293 -28.96 2.47 -31.75
N ASP A 294 -28.92 3.74 -32.11
CA ASP A 294 -28.05 4.24 -33.17
C ASP A 294 -26.60 4.39 -32.66
N PRO A 295 -25.60 3.77 -33.29
CA PRO A 295 -24.20 3.94 -32.93
C PRO A 295 -23.73 5.40 -32.91
N VAL A 296 -24.26 6.28 -33.77
CA VAL A 296 -23.80 7.68 -33.83
C VAL A 296 -24.14 8.50 -32.59
N ASP A 297 -25.18 8.08 -31.86
CA ASP A 297 -25.62 8.76 -30.64
C ASP A 297 -24.88 8.26 -29.38
N ARG A 298 -24.01 7.25 -29.50
CA ARG A 298 -23.23 6.69 -28.39
C ARG A 298 -21.96 7.52 -28.14
N PHE A 299 -21.04 6.97 -27.35
CA PHE A 299 -19.68 7.52 -27.25
C PHE A 299 -18.91 7.25 -28.55
N ALA A 300 -18.17 8.24 -29.04
CA ALA A 300 -17.43 8.15 -30.27
C ALA A 300 -16.20 7.24 -30.16
N SER A 301 -15.67 6.99 -28.96
CA SER A 301 -14.54 6.07 -28.71
C SER A 301 -14.53 5.52 -27.27
N ALA A 302 -13.77 4.44 -27.05
CA ALA A 302 -13.52 3.91 -25.71
C ALA A 302 -12.83 4.93 -24.80
N ALA A 303 -11.93 5.75 -25.35
CA ALA A 303 -11.27 6.85 -24.65
C ALA A 303 -12.27 7.95 -24.22
N GLU A 304 -13.22 8.33 -25.08
CA GLU A 304 -14.26 9.29 -24.72
C GLU A 304 -15.14 8.72 -23.59
N PHE A 305 -15.59 7.48 -23.73
CA PHE A 305 -16.41 6.82 -22.72
C PHE A 305 -15.66 6.74 -21.38
N ARG A 306 -14.39 6.30 -21.39
CA ARG A 306 -13.55 6.21 -20.19
C ARG A 306 -13.34 7.57 -19.54
N ARG A 307 -13.05 8.60 -20.32
CA ARG A 307 -12.83 9.97 -19.84
C ARG A 307 -14.10 10.58 -19.22
N VAL A 308 -15.27 10.36 -19.81
CA VAL A 308 -16.55 10.81 -19.23
C VAL A 308 -16.85 10.04 -17.95
N LEU A 309 -16.65 8.72 -17.94
CA LEU A 309 -16.79 7.88 -16.75
C LEU A 309 -15.86 8.32 -15.60
N GLU A 310 -14.60 8.67 -15.91
CA GLU A 310 -13.61 9.17 -14.94
C GLU A 310 -13.90 10.62 -14.49
N GLY A 311 -14.33 11.50 -15.39
CA GLY A 311 -14.66 12.90 -15.10
C GLY A 311 -15.84 13.06 -14.14
N LEU A 312 -16.85 12.18 -14.25
CA LEU A 312 -18.01 12.15 -13.34
C LEU A 312 -17.64 11.74 -11.91
N VAL A 313 -16.51 11.03 -11.71
CA VAL A 313 -15.98 10.68 -10.39
C VAL A 313 -15.25 11.87 -9.74
N LEU A 314 -14.69 12.77 -10.53
CA LEU A 314 -13.92 13.95 -10.06
C LEU A 314 -14.81 15.15 -9.70
N ALA A 315 -15.95 15.34 -10.37
CA ALA A 315 -16.85 16.48 -10.16
C ALA A 315 -17.52 16.55 -8.76
N ARG A 316 -17.44 15.48 -7.95
CA ARG A 316 -17.98 15.43 -6.57
C ARG A 316 -17.03 15.93 -5.48
N HIS A 317 -15.85 16.45 -5.82
CA HIS A 317 -14.86 16.92 -4.84
C HIS A 317 -14.74 18.47 -4.75
N VAL A 318 -15.71 19.23 -5.25
CA VAL A 318 -15.81 20.67 -5.01
C VAL A 318 -16.88 20.92 -3.94
N PRO A 319 -16.54 21.47 -2.75
CA PRO A 319 -17.55 21.88 -1.78
C PRO A 319 -18.40 23.00 -2.37
N ALA A 320 -19.72 22.80 -2.40
CA ALA A 320 -20.66 23.90 -2.52
C ALA A 320 -20.85 24.49 -1.13
N ASP A 321 -20.26 25.66 -0.88
CA ASP A 321 -20.81 26.57 0.11
C ASP A 321 -20.68 28.01 -0.40
N GLY A 322 -21.84 28.67 -0.43
CA GLY A 322 -22.08 29.87 -1.19
C GLY A 322 -21.77 31.14 -0.42
N ASP A 323 -21.58 32.20 -1.19
CA ASP A 323 -21.79 33.56 -0.72
C ASP A 323 -22.77 34.24 -1.68
N LYS A 324 -24.04 34.34 -1.25
CA LYS A 324 -25.03 35.25 -1.84
C LYS A 324 -25.52 36.19 -0.74
N LYS A 325 -24.90 37.38 -0.66
CA LYS A 325 -25.59 38.68 -0.75
C LYS A 325 -24.58 39.83 -0.54
N SER A 326 -24.15 40.43 -1.65
CA SER A 326 -24.21 41.87 -1.96
C SER A 326 -23.11 42.22 -2.97
N ASP A 327 -23.46 42.43 -4.24
CA ASP A 327 -23.57 43.79 -4.75
C ASP A 327 -24.20 43.78 -6.15
N LYS A 328 -25.06 44.75 -6.41
CA LYS A 328 -25.59 45.00 -7.76
C LYS A 328 -24.47 45.65 -8.58
N THR A 329 -24.50 45.43 -9.91
CA THR A 329 -23.62 46.04 -10.94
C THR A 329 -22.14 45.62 -10.98
N ARG A 330 -21.84 44.53 -11.70
CA ARG A 330 -20.69 44.49 -12.65
C ARG A 330 -20.86 43.36 -13.66
N GLU A 331 -21.15 43.71 -14.92
CA GLU A 331 -20.99 42.82 -16.07
C GLU A 331 -19.54 42.31 -16.11
N GLN A 332 -19.33 41.00 -15.89
CA GLN A 332 -18.03 40.36 -16.11
C GLN A 332 -17.84 40.10 -17.61
N ARG A 333 -17.16 41.02 -18.28
CA ARG A 333 -16.62 40.80 -19.64
C ARG A 333 -15.46 39.80 -19.57
N SER A 334 -15.48 38.82 -20.47
CA SER A 334 -14.37 37.90 -20.75
C SER A 334 -13.12 38.68 -21.16
N ILE A 335 -12.04 38.58 -20.38
CA ILE A 335 -10.75 39.23 -20.68
C ILE A 335 -9.86 38.21 -21.38
N SER A 336 -9.71 38.31 -22.71
CA SER A 336 -8.82 37.47 -23.52
C SER A 336 -7.38 38.01 -23.63
N THR A 337 -7.13 39.22 -23.12
CA THR A 337 -5.82 39.89 -23.14
C THR A 337 -5.56 40.64 -21.84
N CYS A 338 -4.32 40.66 -21.37
CA CYS A 338 -3.93 41.34 -20.14
C CYS A 338 -4.31 42.83 -20.21
N PRO A 339 -5.04 43.37 -19.22
CA PRO A 339 -5.51 44.76 -19.27
C PRO A 339 -4.40 45.80 -19.15
N GLU A 340 -3.22 45.40 -18.68
CA GLU A 340 -2.11 46.32 -18.41
C GLU A 340 -1.03 46.31 -19.50
N CYS A 341 -0.84 45.19 -20.21
CA CYS A 341 0.15 45.09 -21.30
C CYS A 341 -0.40 44.58 -22.63
N GLY A 342 -1.68 44.22 -22.71
CA GLY A 342 -2.35 43.76 -23.93
C GLY A 342 -2.00 42.34 -24.38
N ARG A 343 -1.18 41.59 -23.63
CA ARG A 343 -0.73 40.24 -24.01
C ARG A 343 -1.84 39.19 -23.85
N ALA A 344 -1.98 38.28 -24.82
CA ALA A 344 -2.93 37.16 -24.73
C ALA A 344 -2.66 36.27 -23.51
N LEU A 345 -3.73 35.78 -22.86
CA LEU A 345 -3.69 35.01 -21.61
C LEU A 345 -4.05 33.54 -21.85
N SER A 346 -3.44 32.61 -21.09
CA SER A 346 -3.72 31.16 -21.18
C SER A 346 -4.67 30.69 -20.07
N LEU A 347 -5.39 29.59 -20.32
CA LEU A 347 -6.33 29.01 -19.35
C LEU A 347 -5.61 28.62 -18.04
N GLY A 348 -6.03 29.19 -16.92
CA GLY A 348 -5.45 28.93 -15.58
C GLY A 348 -4.40 29.95 -15.11
N ASP A 349 -4.04 30.94 -15.93
CA ASP A 349 -3.09 31.98 -15.54
C ASP A 349 -3.65 32.88 -14.42
N THR A 350 -3.03 32.85 -13.25
CA THR A 350 -3.36 33.76 -12.13
C THR A 350 -2.55 35.06 -12.17
N ARG A 351 -1.52 35.12 -13.03
CA ARG A 351 -0.68 36.29 -13.30
C ARG A 351 -0.25 36.34 -14.77
N CYS A 352 -0.12 37.54 -15.33
CA CYS A 352 0.39 37.70 -16.69
C CYS A 352 1.89 37.37 -16.76
N GLY A 353 2.29 36.36 -17.54
CA GLY A 353 3.70 35.99 -17.75
C GLY A 353 4.57 37.01 -18.48
N GLY A 354 4.01 38.16 -18.89
CA GLY A 354 4.77 39.28 -19.48
C GLY A 354 5.11 40.35 -18.44
N CYS A 355 4.09 40.99 -17.86
CA CYS A 355 4.26 42.14 -16.96
C CYS A 355 4.08 41.80 -15.48
N GLY A 356 3.65 40.58 -15.13
CA GLY A 356 3.48 40.13 -13.75
C GLY A 356 2.18 40.57 -13.06
N THR A 357 1.29 41.28 -13.76
CA THR A 357 -0.01 41.73 -13.26
C THR A 357 -0.86 40.54 -12.78
N ALA A 358 -1.45 40.67 -11.58
CA ALA A 358 -2.35 39.66 -11.00
C ALA A 358 -3.74 39.70 -11.65
N LEU A 359 -4.24 38.55 -12.11
CA LEU A 359 -5.45 38.45 -12.94
C LEU A 359 -6.71 37.96 -12.20
N GLY A 360 -6.65 37.75 -10.87
CA GLY A 360 -7.78 37.23 -10.10
C GLY A 360 -8.03 35.72 -10.30
N LYS A 361 -8.99 35.14 -9.55
CA LYS A 361 -9.28 33.68 -9.50
C LYS A 361 -9.48 33.08 -10.92
N PRO A 362 -9.06 31.82 -11.15
CA PRO A 362 -9.16 31.20 -12.46
C PRO A 362 -10.62 31.09 -12.91
N VAL A 363 -10.90 31.58 -14.11
CA VAL A 363 -12.19 31.47 -14.77
C VAL A 363 -12.34 30.04 -15.27
N LEU A 364 -12.95 29.16 -14.48
CA LEU A 364 -13.66 27.99 -15.04
C LEU A 364 -15.05 28.49 -15.42
N GLY A 365 -15.14 29.02 -16.64
CA GLY A 365 -16.39 29.48 -17.22
C GLY A 365 -17.32 28.32 -17.55
N ARG A 366 -18.62 28.56 -17.38
CA ARG A 366 -19.78 27.73 -17.73
C ARG A 366 -19.67 27.05 -19.12
N GLU A 367 -18.88 27.62 -20.03
CA GLU A 367 -18.64 27.13 -21.39
C GLU A 367 -17.81 25.83 -21.44
N ALA A 368 -16.84 25.63 -20.52
CA ALA A 368 -16.00 24.43 -20.51
C ALA A 368 -16.75 23.15 -20.09
N LEU A 369 -17.86 23.30 -19.34
CA LEU A 369 -18.78 22.20 -19.00
C LEU A 369 -19.75 21.89 -20.15
N SER A 370 -20.08 22.88 -20.99
CA SER A 370 -20.96 22.69 -22.15
C SER A 370 -20.30 21.98 -23.33
N GLU A 371 -18.97 22.00 -23.44
CA GLU A 371 -18.24 21.20 -24.44
C GLU A 371 -18.10 19.72 -24.06
N LEU A 372 -18.37 19.36 -22.79
CA LEU A 372 -18.05 18.03 -22.24
C LEU A 372 -19.27 17.15 -21.92
N LEU A 373 -20.47 17.75 -21.79
CA LEU A 373 -21.69 17.05 -21.37
C LEU A 373 -22.85 17.44 -22.30
N SER A 374 -23.66 16.46 -22.71
CA SER A 374 -24.85 16.76 -23.52
C SER A 374 -25.86 17.59 -22.71
N PRO A 375 -26.69 18.43 -23.36
CA PRO A 375 -27.68 19.26 -22.67
C PRO A 375 -28.60 18.47 -21.72
N GLU A 376 -28.87 17.21 -22.02
CA GLU A 376 -29.71 16.31 -21.23
C GLU A 376 -29.08 15.94 -19.87
N LEU A 377 -27.75 15.94 -19.77
CA LEU A 377 -26.99 15.61 -18.56
C LEU A 377 -26.89 16.80 -17.59
N ILE A 378 -26.98 18.02 -18.12
CA ILE A 378 -26.97 19.26 -17.34
C ILE A 378 -28.33 19.43 -16.63
N THR A 379 -29.44 19.14 -17.31
CA THR A 379 -30.79 19.19 -16.71
C THR A 379 -30.96 18.21 -15.55
N ALA A 380 -30.38 17.00 -15.64
CA ALA A 380 -30.43 16.00 -14.56
C ALA A 380 -29.59 16.37 -13.32
N LEU A 381 -28.64 17.30 -13.45
CA LEU A 381 -27.85 17.83 -12.34
C LEU A 381 -28.56 19.00 -11.62
N GLU A 382 -29.52 19.65 -12.28
CA GLU A 382 -30.23 20.83 -11.76
C GLU A 382 -31.51 20.48 -10.97
N GLU A 383 -32.06 19.26 -11.10
CA GLU A 383 -33.32 18.85 -10.43
C GLU A 383 -33.17 18.44 -8.95
N THR A 384 -31.98 18.53 -8.33
CA THR A 384 -31.74 18.04 -6.94
C THR A 384 -31.64 19.12 -5.85
N GLU A 385 -31.88 20.40 -6.16
CA GLU A 385 -31.87 21.47 -5.17
C GLU A 385 -33.29 22.01 -4.89
N ASP A 386 -34.08 21.28 -4.09
CA ASP A 386 -35.16 21.90 -3.32
C ASP A 386 -35.64 20.99 -2.17
N GLY A 387 -35.73 21.55 -0.96
CA GLY A 387 -36.70 21.06 0.04
C GLY A 387 -36.21 20.62 1.44
N SER A 388 -35.82 21.60 2.26
CA SER A 388 -36.13 21.74 3.71
C SER A 388 -35.62 20.74 4.76
N SER A 389 -34.85 21.26 5.74
CA SER A 389 -34.90 20.89 7.16
C SER A 389 -34.38 22.07 8.04
N PRO A 390 -34.82 22.19 9.30
CA PRO A 390 -34.92 23.47 10.01
C PRO A 390 -33.65 23.90 10.75
N GLU A 391 -33.54 25.22 10.92
CA GLU A 391 -32.50 25.94 11.67
C GLU A 391 -32.56 25.68 13.19
N VAL A 392 -31.39 25.48 13.80
CA VAL A 392 -31.14 25.78 15.21
C VAL A 392 -29.85 26.61 15.27
N GLU A 393 -29.99 27.88 15.66
CA GLU A 393 -28.91 28.84 15.87
C GLU A 393 -28.00 28.41 17.04
N LEU A 394 -26.68 28.49 16.85
CA LEU A 394 -25.73 28.71 17.95
C LEU A 394 -24.61 29.67 17.51
N SER A 395 -24.69 30.86 18.09
CA SER A 395 -23.71 31.95 18.15
C SER A 395 -22.25 31.50 18.32
N LEU A 396 -21.33 32.13 17.56
CA LEU A 396 -19.89 32.06 17.81
C LEU A 396 -19.27 33.46 17.85
N SER A 397 -18.65 33.77 18.98
CA SER A 397 -17.68 34.85 19.16
C SER A 397 -16.25 34.28 19.07
N PRO A 398 -15.24 35.08 18.66
CA PRO A 398 -13.95 34.56 18.22
C PRO A 398 -12.91 34.60 19.35
N THR A 399 -12.53 33.45 19.90
CA THR A 399 -11.19 33.18 20.48
C THR A 399 -11.15 31.77 21.08
N SER A 400 -10.45 30.84 20.42
CA SER A 400 -9.71 29.69 21.01
C SER A 400 -9.43 28.63 19.94
N THR A 401 -8.25 28.02 20.04
CA THR A 401 -7.87 26.65 19.62
C THR A 401 -8.65 26.00 18.49
N VAL A 402 -7.91 25.63 17.43
CA VAL A 402 -8.27 24.58 16.47
C VAL A 402 -8.87 23.40 17.24
N THR A 403 -10.19 23.25 17.17
CA THR A 403 -10.92 22.11 17.69
C THR A 403 -11.40 21.32 16.49
N ALA A 404 -10.83 20.12 16.37
CA ALA A 404 -11.20 19.11 15.39
C ALA A 404 -12.66 18.68 15.56
N ASN A 405 -13.28 18.23 14.47
CA ASN A 405 -14.56 17.54 14.50
C ASN A 405 -14.42 16.23 15.35
N PRO A 406 -15.26 15.98 16.38
CA PRO A 406 -14.98 15.00 17.43
C PRO A 406 -15.43 13.56 17.10
N ALA A 407 -15.03 13.01 15.96
CA ALA A 407 -15.29 11.60 15.62
C ALA A 407 -14.13 10.70 16.09
N ILE A 408 -14.29 10.09 17.27
CA ILE A 408 -13.29 9.31 18.03
C ILE A 408 -12.09 10.17 18.44
N GLY A 409 -12.18 10.74 19.65
CA GLY A 409 -11.06 11.38 20.31
C GLY A 409 -9.79 10.54 20.17
N TRP A 410 -8.70 11.21 19.80
CA TRP A 410 -7.39 10.59 19.58
C TRP A 410 -6.87 9.76 20.77
N ASP A 411 -7.46 9.98 21.94
CA ASP A 411 -7.30 9.15 23.13
C ASP A 411 -8.64 8.55 23.56
N PRO A 412 -8.95 7.32 23.11
CA PRO A 412 -10.00 6.49 23.68
C PRO A 412 -9.88 6.42 25.21
N PRO A 413 -10.96 6.15 25.95
CA PRO A 413 -10.92 6.00 27.40
C PRO A 413 -10.07 4.79 27.82
N LEU A 414 -9.34 4.91 28.93
CA LEU A 414 -8.56 3.81 29.51
C LEU A 414 -9.47 2.95 30.40
N VAL A 415 -10.29 2.11 29.78
CA VAL A 415 -11.16 1.17 30.48
C VAL A 415 -10.34 0.05 31.10
N GLY A 416 -10.73 -0.39 32.30
CA GLY A 416 -10.13 -1.55 32.97
C GLY A 416 -8.69 -1.35 33.50
N LEU A 417 -8.14 -0.14 33.42
CA LEU A 417 -6.77 0.18 33.84
C LEU A 417 -6.70 1.19 35.01
N GLN A 418 -7.79 1.40 35.72
CA GLN A 418 -7.89 2.46 36.74
C GLN A 418 -6.88 2.26 37.88
N ARG A 419 -6.68 1.01 38.33
CA ARG A 419 -5.68 0.68 39.37
C ARG A 419 -4.26 0.93 38.90
N GLU A 420 -3.98 0.58 37.64
CA GLU A 420 -2.68 0.77 37.00
C GLU A 420 -2.37 2.25 36.82
N ILE A 421 -3.38 3.06 36.47
CA ILE A 421 -3.27 4.52 36.38
C ILE A 421 -2.98 5.12 37.76
N GLU A 422 -3.77 4.79 38.79
CA GLU A 422 -3.55 5.29 40.16
C GLU A 422 -2.17 4.92 40.69
N ARG A 423 -1.71 3.68 40.43
CA ARG A 423 -0.36 3.25 40.80
C ARG A 423 0.72 4.01 40.02
N LEU A 424 0.54 4.20 38.72
CA LEU A 424 1.46 4.97 37.88
C LEU A 424 1.53 6.43 38.35
N GLU A 425 0.40 7.04 38.67
CA GLU A 425 0.31 8.39 39.22
C GLU A 425 1.05 8.50 40.54
N ALA A 426 0.81 7.59 41.49
CA ALA A 426 1.52 7.58 42.77
C ALA A 426 3.04 7.48 42.59
N LEU A 427 3.50 6.63 41.65
CA LEU A 427 4.91 6.46 41.35
C LEU A 427 5.52 7.71 40.70
N VAL A 428 4.81 8.34 39.76
CA VAL A 428 5.25 9.57 39.07
C VAL A 428 5.25 10.76 40.04
N GLN A 429 4.27 10.85 40.94
CA GLN A 429 4.16 11.89 41.97
C GLN A 429 5.18 11.76 43.10
N SER A 430 5.63 10.53 43.42
CA SER A 430 6.65 10.33 44.46
C SER A 430 7.94 11.09 44.19
N GLN A 431 8.22 11.39 42.90
CA GLN A 431 9.42 12.07 42.40
C GLN A 431 10.75 11.51 42.91
N ALA A 432 10.77 10.35 43.57
CA ALA A 432 11.98 9.77 44.18
C ALA A 432 13.05 9.37 43.15
N GLY A 433 12.71 9.44 41.85
CA GLY A 433 13.48 8.90 40.76
C GLY A 433 13.42 7.37 40.74
N GLY A 434 13.45 6.77 39.56
CA GLY A 434 13.36 5.32 39.44
C GLY A 434 12.86 4.82 38.10
N VAL A 435 12.68 3.51 38.02
CA VAL A 435 12.33 2.82 36.78
C VAL A 435 11.00 2.10 36.94
N ILE A 436 10.04 2.44 36.09
CA ILE A 436 8.71 1.86 36.04
C ILE A 436 8.60 1.08 34.73
N ARG A 437 8.37 -0.24 34.84
CA ARG A 437 8.19 -1.12 33.69
C ARG A 437 6.71 -1.36 33.46
N ILE A 438 6.25 -1.12 32.25
CA ILE A 438 4.90 -1.44 31.79
C ILE A 438 4.99 -2.62 30.83
N VAL A 439 4.55 -3.78 31.29
CA VAL A 439 4.72 -5.04 30.58
C VAL A 439 3.39 -5.49 30.00
N GLY A 440 3.34 -5.74 28.69
CA GLY A 440 2.10 -6.18 28.05
C GLY A 440 2.31 -6.69 26.63
N ARG A 441 1.41 -7.59 26.20
CA ARG A 441 1.42 -8.12 24.83
C ARG A 441 1.14 -6.99 23.81
N ALA A 442 1.43 -7.25 22.53
CA ALA A 442 1.09 -6.33 21.46
C ALA A 442 -0.42 -6.02 21.47
N GLY A 443 -0.79 -4.75 21.31
CA GLY A 443 -2.18 -4.33 21.30
C GLY A 443 -2.90 -4.34 22.67
N ALA A 444 -2.24 -4.70 23.78
CA ALA A 444 -2.84 -4.72 25.12
C ALA A 444 -3.06 -3.32 25.74
N GLY A 445 -2.44 -2.28 25.19
CA GLY A 445 -2.59 -0.90 25.69
C GLY A 445 -1.42 -0.35 26.51
N LYS A 446 -0.29 -1.08 26.62
CA LYS A 446 0.91 -0.60 27.33
C LYS A 446 1.41 0.78 26.89
N GLY A 447 1.38 1.07 25.58
CA GLY A 447 1.74 2.39 25.05
C GLY A 447 0.75 3.49 25.45
N ARG A 448 -0.54 3.16 25.55
CA ARG A 448 -1.58 4.10 26.00
C ARG A 448 -1.41 4.44 27.48
N LEU A 449 -1.15 3.44 28.32
CA LEU A 449 -0.86 3.67 29.74
C LEU A 449 0.43 4.49 29.93
N ALA A 450 1.48 4.22 29.16
CA ALA A 450 2.71 5.01 29.21
C ALA A 450 2.49 6.47 28.78
N ARG A 451 1.66 6.71 27.76
CA ARG A 451 1.28 8.07 27.33
C ARG A 451 0.50 8.81 28.41
N GLU A 452 -0.40 8.11 29.08
CA GLU A 452 -1.10 8.67 30.24
C GLU A 452 -0.11 9.04 31.34
N GLY A 453 0.87 8.17 31.64
CA GLY A 453 1.97 8.49 32.55
C GLY A 453 2.76 9.73 32.15
N THR A 454 3.09 9.89 30.86
CA THR A 454 3.74 11.13 30.38
C THR A 454 2.84 12.34 30.56
N ARG A 455 1.55 12.26 30.21
CA ARG A 455 0.60 13.36 30.33
C ARG A 455 0.45 13.82 31.78
N ARG A 456 0.35 12.87 32.71
CA ARG A 456 0.31 13.15 34.16
C ARG A 456 1.62 13.76 34.65
N GLY A 457 2.76 13.26 34.16
CA GLY A 457 4.07 13.86 34.43
C GLY A 457 4.16 15.32 34.02
N GLU A 458 3.66 15.67 32.83
CA GLU A 458 3.60 17.06 32.34
C GLU A 458 2.72 17.93 33.25
N GLN A 459 1.56 17.42 33.67
CA GLN A 459 0.62 18.15 34.56
C GLN A 459 1.25 18.50 35.91
N ILE A 460 2.17 17.69 36.42
CA ILE A 460 2.89 17.96 37.68
C ILE A 460 4.26 18.64 37.44
N GLY A 461 4.53 19.10 36.20
CA GLY A 461 5.70 19.92 35.87
C GLY A 461 6.98 19.15 35.52
N LEU A 462 6.92 17.85 35.22
CA LEU A 462 8.07 17.10 34.71
C LEU A 462 8.30 17.44 33.23
N ALA A 463 9.57 17.57 32.83
CA ALA A 463 9.94 17.63 31.43
C ALA A 463 9.91 16.21 30.84
N THR A 464 8.97 15.96 29.94
CA THR A 464 8.68 14.63 29.40
C THR A 464 9.31 14.43 28.04
N TYR A 465 9.85 13.23 27.82
CA TYR A 465 10.43 12.84 26.53
C TYR A 465 9.93 11.45 26.16
N TRP A 466 9.18 11.39 25.07
CA TRP A 466 8.74 10.13 24.47
C TRP A 466 9.75 9.66 23.43
N VAL A 467 10.28 8.45 23.64
CA VAL A 467 11.25 7.81 22.76
C VAL A 467 10.62 6.55 22.20
N SER A 468 10.42 6.52 20.89
CA SER A 468 9.96 5.33 20.17
C SER A 468 11.09 4.74 19.34
N PRO A 469 11.09 3.41 19.12
CA PRO A 469 11.95 2.78 18.13
C PRO A 469 11.69 3.42 16.75
N GLU A 470 12.71 3.42 15.90
CA GLU A 470 12.44 3.71 14.49
C GLU A 470 11.64 2.55 13.89
N LEU A 471 10.66 2.90 13.07
CA LEU A 471 9.77 1.91 12.47
C LEU A 471 10.52 0.91 11.57
N ARG A 472 11.75 1.26 11.15
CA ARG A 472 12.69 0.40 10.43
C ARG A 472 14.05 0.43 11.15
N PRO A 473 14.32 -0.53 12.07
CA PRO A 473 15.54 -0.51 12.89
C PRO A 473 16.84 -0.62 12.08
N ALA A 474 16.79 -1.18 10.87
CA ALA A 474 17.94 -1.53 10.05
C ALA A 474 18.51 -0.38 9.18
N THR A 475 18.12 0.87 9.44
CA THR A 475 18.50 2.01 8.58
C THR A 475 19.43 3.02 9.25
N ALA A 476 19.41 3.12 10.59
CA ALA A 476 20.28 4.03 11.35
C ALA A 476 20.42 3.61 12.82
N SER A 477 21.62 3.20 13.23
CA SER A 477 21.91 2.85 14.63
C SER A 477 21.85 4.08 15.55
N LEU A 478 21.42 3.89 16.81
CA LEU A 478 21.31 4.92 17.84
C LEU A 478 20.37 6.10 17.53
N ARG A 479 19.61 6.08 16.44
CA ARG A 479 18.86 7.26 15.98
C ARG A 479 17.83 7.78 17.01
N PRO A 480 17.04 6.94 17.71
CA PRO A 480 16.15 7.42 18.77
C PRO A 480 16.92 8.08 19.92
N ILE A 481 18.07 7.50 20.30
CA ILE A 481 18.93 8.03 21.38
C ILE A 481 19.64 9.32 20.97
N GLN A 482 20.11 9.44 19.73
CA GLN A 482 20.65 10.68 19.19
C GLN A 482 19.63 11.82 19.28
N ARG A 483 18.38 11.57 18.88
CA ARG A 483 17.30 12.58 18.96
C ARG A 483 17.01 12.99 20.40
N LEU A 484 16.90 12.02 21.32
CA LEU A 484 16.75 12.31 22.74
C LEU A 484 17.93 13.14 23.26
N THR A 485 19.16 12.74 22.93
CA THR A 485 20.40 13.40 23.36
C THR A 485 20.42 14.86 22.90
N LEU A 486 20.14 15.15 21.62
CA LEU A 486 20.06 16.52 21.12
C LEU A 486 19.01 17.36 21.86
N ARG A 487 17.82 16.79 22.13
CA ARG A 487 16.76 17.48 22.87
C ARG A 487 17.13 17.76 24.33
N LEU A 488 17.79 16.82 25.00
CA LEU A 488 18.30 17.01 26.36
C LEU A 488 19.42 18.06 26.41
N LEU A 489 20.20 18.18 25.34
CA LEU A 489 21.22 19.22 25.15
C LEU A 489 20.66 20.55 24.63
N ARG A 490 19.35 20.65 24.34
CA ARG A 490 18.68 21.82 23.73
C ARG A 490 19.32 22.26 22.41
N ILE A 491 19.67 21.29 21.58
CA ILE A 491 20.20 21.50 20.24
C ILE A 491 19.10 21.19 19.23
N HIS A 492 18.70 22.21 18.46
CA HIS A 492 17.62 22.10 17.48
C HIS A 492 18.14 22.03 16.03
N ASP A 493 19.29 22.64 15.76
CA ASP A 493 19.89 22.70 14.41
C ASP A 493 20.88 21.55 14.19
N ALA A 494 20.39 20.39 13.77
CA ALA A 494 21.21 19.21 13.43
C ALA A 494 21.01 18.83 11.95
N PRO A 495 22.01 18.22 11.28
CA PRO A 495 23.27 17.66 11.80
C PRO A 495 24.33 18.72 12.15
N LEU A 496 25.20 18.41 13.11
CA LEU A 496 26.31 19.26 13.55
C LEU A 496 27.67 18.58 13.30
N GLU A 497 28.66 19.39 12.94
CA GLU A 497 30.06 18.98 12.94
C GLU A 497 30.56 18.65 14.35
N ARG A 498 31.60 17.82 14.43
CA ARG A 498 32.16 17.29 15.69
C ARG A 498 32.43 18.37 16.74
N ASP A 499 33.15 19.42 16.37
CA ASP A 499 33.60 20.44 17.32
C ASP A 499 32.43 21.34 17.77
N GLU A 500 31.49 21.60 16.87
CA GLU A 500 30.29 22.38 17.16
C GLU A 500 29.34 21.62 18.11
N LEU A 501 29.18 20.31 17.93
CA LEU A 501 28.42 19.46 18.85
C LEU A 501 28.99 19.53 20.27
N LEU A 502 30.31 19.40 20.41
CA LEU A 502 30.97 19.44 21.72
C LEU A 502 30.88 20.82 22.37
N LYS A 503 31.07 21.88 21.57
CA LYS A 503 30.92 23.26 22.02
C LYS A 503 29.52 23.50 22.57
N ARG A 504 28.47 23.19 21.80
CA ARG A 504 27.07 23.35 22.23
C ARG A 504 26.72 22.46 23.41
N ALA A 505 27.21 21.22 23.46
CA ALA A 505 26.99 20.34 24.61
C ALA A 505 27.58 20.93 25.91
N ARG A 506 28.75 21.57 25.82
CA ARG A 506 29.36 22.28 26.96
C ARG A 506 28.58 23.54 27.33
N GLU A 507 28.27 24.39 26.36
CA GLU A 507 27.60 25.69 26.58
C GLU A 507 26.16 25.53 27.06
N ASN A 508 25.37 24.68 26.41
CA ASN A 508 23.95 24.50 26.73
C ASN A 508 23.75 23.57 27.93
N ALA A 509 24.55 22.51 28.00
CA ALA A 509 24.32 21.43 28.95
C ALA A 509 25.30 21.38 30.13
N GLY A 510 26.43 22.11 30.06
CA GLY A 510 27.50 22.01 31.06
C GLY A 510 28.14 20.62 31.08
N LEU A 511 28.16 19.92 29.93
CA LEU A 511 28.72 18.58 29.84
C LEU A 511 30.23 18.61 30.09
N ASP A 512 30.71 17.79 31.02
CA ASP A 512 32.14 17.63 31.28
C ASP A 512 32.83 16.99 30.06
N MET A 513 33.93 17.61 29.61
CA MET A 513 34.69 17.20 28.45
C MET A 513 35.31 15.80 28.57
N ARG A 514 35.40 15.22 29.77
CA ARG A 514 35.75 13.79 29.93
C ARG A 514 34.77 12.85 29.22
N HIS A 515 33.52 13.29 29.01
CA HIS A 515 32.49 12.53 28.29
C HIS A 515 32.41 12.87 26.79
N ALA A 516 33.26 13.78 26.29
CA ALA A 516 33.21 14.25 24.90
C ALA A 516 33.34 13.10 23.89
N GLU A 517 34.31 12.20 24.07
CA GLU A 517 34.49 11.06 23.18
C GLU A 517 33.29 10.10 23.21
N GLY A 518 32.71 9.85 24.38
CA GLY A 518 31.51 9.00 24.49
C GLY A 518 30.29 9.62 23.81
N LEU A 519 30.14 10.94 23.89
CA LEU A 519 29.11 11.65 23.14
C LEU A 519 29.32 11.49 21.63
N LEU A 520 30.56 11.61 21.17
CA LEU A 520 30.90 11.46 19.74
C LEU A 520 30.70 10.04 19.22
N GLU A 521 30.80 9.03 20.09
CA GLU A 521 30.44 7.64 19.75
C GLU A 521 28.94 7.50 19.46
N ILE A 522 28.07 8.21 20.20
CA ILE A 522 26.62 8.21 19.94
C ILE A 522 26.32 8.74 18.53
N PHE A 523 27.06 9.75 18.08
CA PHE A 523 26.89 10.42 16.77
C PHE A 523 27.81 9.91 15.67
N SER A 524 28.38 8.70 15.78
CA SER A 524 29.28 8.09 14.77
C SER A 524 30.51 8.93 14.39
N SER A 525 30.87 9.91 15.23
CA SER A 525 31.88 10.96 14.95
C SER A 525 33.17 10.78 15.77
N SER A 526 33.25 9.73 16.59
CA SER A 526 34.48 9.38 17.30
C SER A 526 35.54 8.84 16.33
N ARG A 527 36.78 9.21 16.58
CA ARG A 527 37.97 8.71 15.87
C ARG A 527 38.81 7.77 16.74
N SER A 528 38.29 7.40 17.92
CA SER A 528 38.97 6.51 18.86
C SER A 528 39.22 5.13 18.22
N LYS A 529 40.41 4.58 18.49
CA LYS A 529 40.82 3.23 18.10
C LYS A 529 40.82 2.26 19.30
N ASP A 530 40.23 2.68 20.42
CA ASP A 530 40.15 1.87 21.63
C ASP A 530 39.31 0.60 21.37
N ALA A 531 39.51 -0.43 22.19
CA ALA A 531 38.73 -1.65 22.09
C ALA A 531 37.23 -1.42 22.36
N ALA A 532 36.37 -2.21 21.69
CA ALA A 532 34.91 -2.07 21.77
C ALA A 532 34.35 -2.01 23.21
N PRO A 533 34.82 -2.80 24.20
CA PRO A 533 34.33 -2.71 25.58
C PRO A 533 34.61 -1.35 26.24
N THR A 534 35.81 -0.79 26.05
CA THR A 534 36.20 0.52 26.58
C THR A 534 35.35 1.63 25.97
N ARG A 535 35.15 1.56 24.65
CA ARG A 535 34.28 2.47 23.89
C ARG A 535 32.84 2.39 24.38
N ARG A 536 32.31 1.18 24.57
CA ARG A 536 30.96 0.94 25.10
C ARG A 536 30.77 1.58 26.48
N ALA A 537 31.68 1.33 27.41
CA ALA A 537 31.63 1.91 28.75
C ALA A 537 31.65 3.46 28.74
N ARG A 538 32.48 4.06 27.87
CA ARG A 538 32.58 5.51 27.71
C ARG A 538 31.31 6.11 27.09
N ARG A 539 30.76 5.49 26.05
CA ARG A 539 29.47 5.86 25.41
C ARG A 539 28.34 5.85 26.43
N ASP A 540 28.24 4.76 27.19
CA ASP A 540 27.21 4.56 28.21
C ASP A 540 27.32 5.63 29.32
N ALA A 541 28.53 5.89 29.83
CA ALA A 541 28.79 6.94 30.81
C ALA A 541 28.42 8.34 30.29
N ALA A 542 28.72 8.63 29.02
CA ALA A 542 28.40 9.92 28.41
C ALA A 542 26.89 10.14 28.28
N PHE A 543 26.13 9.13 27.86
CA PHE A 543 24.67 9.22 27.77
C PHE A 543 24.04 9.45 29.16
N VAL A 544 24.49 8.71 30.18
CA VAL A 544 24.05 8.89 31.57
C VAL A 544 24.36 10.31 32.06
N GLU A 545 25.54 10.86 31.76
CA GLU A 545 25.86 12.25 32.15
C GLU A 545 24.99 13.26 31.40
N VAL A 546 24.67 13.06 30.12
CA VAL A 546 23.74 13.95 29.39
C VAL A 546 22.39 14.02 30.10
N VAL A 547 21.83 12.86 30.47
CA VAL A 547 20.57 12.80 31.22
C VAL A 547 20.72 13.48 32.58
N ARG A 548 21.81 13.23 33.29
CA ARG A 548 22.11 13.87 34.59
C ARG A 548 22.18 15.40 34.47
N CYS A 549 22.87 15.92 33.46
CA CYS A 549 22.96 17.35 33.19
C CYS A 549 21.59 17.97 32.90
N ALA A 550 20.74 17.29 32.13
CA ALA A 550 19.36 17.76 31.89
C ALA A 550 18.51 17.73 33.17
N ALA A 551 18.64 16.68 33.99
CA ALA A 551 17.91 16.52 35.25
C ALA A 551 18.27 17.55 36.32
N ARG A 552 19.49 18.12 36.28
CA ARG A 552 19.88 19.24 37.16
C ARG A 552 19.04 20.50 36.90
N ARG A 553 18.54 20.68 35.68
CA ARG A 553 17.73 21.85 35.30
C ARG A 553 16.27 21.66 35.65
N THR A 554 15.71 20.53 35.24
CA THR A 554 14.28 20.22 35.35
C THR A 554 14.12 18.74 35.65
N PRO A 555 13.21 18.35 36.56
CA PRO A 555 12.83 16.95 36.71
C PRO A 555 12.41 16.34 35.37
N LEU A 556 12.83 15.10 35.11
CA LEU A 556 12.64 14.42 33.84
C LEU A 556 11.74 13.21 33.99
N LEU A 557 10.91 12.98 32.97
CA LEU A 557 10.27 11.69 32.74
C LEU A 557 10.62 11.22 31.32
N LEU A 558 11.38 10.14 31.23
CA LEU A 558 11.83 9.56 29.97
C LEU A 558 11.03 8.28 29.70
N ALA A 559 10.18 8.31 28.68
CA ALA A 559 9.35 7.17 28.29
C ALA A 559 9.95 6.47 27.07
N PHE A 560 10.55 5.30 27.28
CA PHE A 560 11.06 4.42 26.23
C PHE A 560 9.99 3.38 25.86
N HIS A 561 9.40 3.57 24.69
CA HIS A 561 8.34 2.72 24.17
C HIS A 561 8.92 1.52 23.41
N ASP A 562 8.26 0.36 23.51
CA ASP A 562 8.60 -0.92 22.86
C ASP A 562 10.11 -1.17 22.70
N VAL A 563 10.82 -1.18 23.83
CA VAL A 563 12.29 -1.28 23.85
C VAL A 563 12.85 -2.54 23.19
N GLN A 564 12.05 -3.61 23.08
CA GLN A 564 12.46 -4.81 22.35
C GLN A 564 12.68 -4.56 20.84
N GLU A 565 12.01 -3.55 20.27
CA GLU A 565 12.10 -3.18 18.84
C GLU A 565 13.25 -2.18 18.55
N MET A 566 13.93 -1.67 19.58
CA MET A 566 15.06 -0.76 19.39
C MET A 566 16.32 -1.52 18.94
N ASP A 567 17.19 -0.83 18.19
CA ASP A 567 18.52 -1.36 17.84
C ASP A 567 19.33 -1.70 19.10
N THR A 568 20.22 -2.70 18.98
CA THR A 568 21.02 -3.20 20.09
C THR A 568 21.77 -2.08 20.85
N PRO A 569 22.49 -1.17 20.18
CA PRO A 569 23.13 -0.02 20.84
C PRO A 569 22.15 0.85 21.64
N SER A 570 20.98 1.17 21.07
CA SER A 570 19.96 1.99 21.76
C SER A 570 19.47 1.29 23.02
N ARG A 571 19.19 -0.01 22.96
CA ARG A 571 18.75 -0.78 24.13
C ARG A 571 19.79 -0.79 25.23
N GLU A 572 21.06 -0.98 24.89
CA GLU A 572 22.14 -0.96 25.88
C GLU A 572 22.27 0.38 26.60
N LEU A 573 22.06 1.50 25.90
CA LEU A 573 22.05 2.82 26.52
C LEU A 573 20.86 3.04 27.45
N VAL A 574 19.68 2.52 27.10
CA VAL A 574 18.53 2.48 28.01
C VAL A 574 18.86 1.62 29.24
N MET A 575 19.51 0.48 29.06
CA MET A 575 19.95 -0.39 30.16
C MET A 575 20.98 0.27 31.06
N ALA A 576 21.97 0.97 30.50
CA ALA A 576 22.96 1.73 31.27
C ALA A 576 22.31 2.82 32.11
N LEU A 577 21.33 3.54 31.53
CA LEU A 577 20.55 4.54 32.25
C LEU A 577 19.76 3.93 33.41
N VAL A 578 19.12 2.78 33.19
CA VAL A 578 18.38 2.06 34.22
C VAL A 578 19.29 1.58 35.35
N ARG A 579 20.45 1.00 35.05
CA ARG A 579 21.43 0.58 36.08
C ARG A 579 21.94 1.76 36.91
N ALA A 580 22.17 2.92 36.27
CA ALA A 580 22.57 4.14 36.96
C ALA A 580 21.50 4.63 37.95
N LEU A 581 20.21 4.48 37.62
CA LEU A 581 19.09 4.82 38.51
C LEU A 581 18.92 3.85 39.68
N SER A 582 19.18 2.56 39.46
CA SER A 582 19.12 1.54 40.52
C SER A 582 20.31 1.58 41.49
N GLY A 583 21.30 2.46 41.27
CA GLY A 583 22.49 2.58 42.12
C GLY A 583 23.48 1.43 41.99
N SER A 584 23.25 0.50 41.05
CA SER A 584 24.01 -0.75 40.90
C SER A 584 25.45 -0.54 40.40
N ASP A 585 25.69 0.55 39.66
CA ASP A 585 26.97 0.82 38.98
C ASP A 585 27.78 1.96 39.64
N GLY A 586 27.43 2.41 40.85
CA GLY A 586 28.09 3.53 41.54
C GLY A 586 27.93 4.91 40.88
N MET A 587 27.30 4.98 39.71
CA MET A 587 26.95 6.21 38.98
C MET A 587 25.61 6.78 39.46
N GLY A 588 25.54 7.23 40.72
CA GLY A 588 24.30 7.78 41.30
C GLY A 588 23.60 8.82 40.40
N MET A 589 22.29 8.67 40.24
CA MET A 589 21.42 9.59 39.52
C MET A 589 20.65 10.45 40.53
N PRO A 590 20.41 11.75 40.26
CA PRO A 590 19.57 12.56 41.14
C PRO A 590 18.15 11.97 41.21
N GLY A 591 17.50 12.08 42.38
CA GLY A 591 16.09 11.72 42.60
C GLY A 591 15.12 12.67 41.91
N ARG A 592 15.30 12.88 40.59
CA ARG A 592 14.52 13.76 39.72
C ARG A 592 14.32 13.18 38.32
N VAL A 593 14.64 11.89 38.11
CA VAL A 593 14.45 11.23 36.81
C VAL A 593 13.60 9.98 36.98
N VAL A 594 12.44 9.98 36.31
CA VAL A 594 11.57 8.82 36.19
C VAL A 594 11.78 8.22 34.80
N VAL A 595 12.06 6.93 34.72
CA VAL A 595 12.16 6.20 33.45
C VAL A 595 10.98 5.25 33.33
N LEU A 596 10.14 5.47 32.33
CA LEU A 596 9.08 4.56 31.93
C LEU A 596 9.59 3.68 30.80
N VAL A 597 9.52 2.37 30.96
CA VAL A 597 9.90 1.42 29.92
C VAL A 597 8.70 0.55 29.59
N THR A 598 8.30 0.50 28.33
CA THR A 598 7.28 -0.46 27.88
C THR A 598 7.93 -1.61 27.12
N HIS A 599 7.59 -2.85 27.43
CA HIS A 599 8.11 -4.02 26.70
C HIS A 599 7.12 -5.20 26.65
N SER A 600 7.40 -6.17 25.78
CA SER A 600 6.66 -7.44 25.73
C SER A 600 7.03 -8.36 26.92
N PRO A 601 6.14 -9.27 27.34
CA PRO A 601 6.44 -10.24 28.39
C PRO A 601 7.59 -11.19 28.04
N ASP A 602 7.81 -11.42 26.75
CA ASP A 602 8.80 -12.36 26.21
C ASP A 602 10.24 -11.79 26.20
N MET A 603 10.38 -10.50 26.52
CA MET A 603 11.70 -9.87 26.61
C MET A 603 12.50 -10.51 27.76
N PRO A 604 13.77 -10.93 27.53
CA PRO A 604 14.62 -11.49 28.58
C PRO A 604 14.69 -10.59 29.82
N GLN A 605 14.75 -11.18 31.02
CA GLN A 605 14.91 -10.47 32.29
C GLN A 605 16.31 -9.87 32.42
N LEU A 606 16.57 -8.79 31.67
CA LEU A 606 17.83 -8.04 31.73
C LEU A 606 17.72 -6.83 32.66
N TRP A 607 16.55 -6.58 33.24
CA TRP A 607 16.25 -5.38 34.02
C TRP A 607 16.57 -5.57 35.51
N PRO A 608 17.20 -4.58 36.17
CA PRO A 608 17.28 -4.54 37.63
C PRO A 608 15.89 -4.65 38.28
N GLU A 609 15.85 -5.00 39.57
CA GLU A 609 14.60 -4.93 40.33
C GLU A 609 14.00 -3.53 40.25
N SER A 610 12.77 -3.45 39.75
CA SER A 610 12.08 -2.20 39.49
C SER A 610 10.58 -2.42 39.52
N GLU A 611 9.84 -1.34 39.79
CA GLU A 611 8.39 -1.31 39.78
C GLU A 611 7.86 -1.83 38.44
N ARG A 612 6.86 -2.71 38.53
CA ARG A 612 6.30 -3.42 37.38
C ARG A 612 4.78 -3.31 37.40
N ILE A 613 4.24 -2.83 36.28
CA ILE A 613 2.81 -2.75 35.98
C ILE A 613 2.55 -3.70 34.82
N ASN A 614 1.71 -4.71 35.04
CA ASN A 614 1.30 -5.64 33.99
C ASN A 614 0.02 -5.11 33.34
N VAL A 615 0.00 -5.06 32.01
CA VAL A 615 -1.15 -4.68 31.21
C VAL A 615 -1.67 -5.94 30.52
N GLU A 616 -2.77 -6.46 31.05
CA GLU A 616 -3.47 -7.62 30.51
C GLU A 616 -4.48 -7.19 29.43
N PRO A 617 -4.89 -8.10 28.53
CA PRO A 617 -6.04 -7.87 27.67
C PRO A 617 -7.29 -7.54 28.49
N LEU A 618 -8.19 -6.74 27.94
CA LEU A 618 -9.44 -6.39 28.61
C LEU A 618 -10.29 -7.64 28.86
N SER A 619 -10.95 -7.69 30.02
CA SER A 619 -12.02 -8.66 30.26
C SER A 619 -13.15 -8.46 29.24
N ALA A 620 -14.01 -9.46 29.06
CA ALA A 620 -15.17 -9.33 28.16
C ALA A 620 -16.04 -8.10 28.53
N SER A 621 -16.27 -7.87 29.82
CA SER A 621 -17.01 -6.70 30.32
C SER A 621 -16.29 -5.38 30.03
N GLY A 622 -14.96 -5.30 30.24
CA GLY A 622 -14.19 -4.10 29.95
C GLY A 622 -14.05 -3.82 28.45
N ALA A 623 -14.00 -4.87 27.62
CA ALA A 623 -14.01 -4.76 26.17
C ALA A 623 -15.35 -4.23 25.66
N SER A 624 -16.46 -4.74 26.20
CA SER A 624 -17.81 -4.28 25.89
C SER A 624 -18.04 -2.84 26.35
N GLU A 625 -17.58 -2.49 27.57
CA GLU A 625 -17.63 -1.13 28.08
C GLU A 625 -16.85 -0.14 27.18
N LEU A 626 -15.61 -0.49 26.78
CA LEU A 626 -14.83 0.34 25.86
C LEU A 626 -15.52 0.49 24.50
N ALA A 627 -16.04 -0.61 23.94
CA ALA A 627 -16.77 -0.58 22.68
C ALA A 627 -18.01 0.31 22.77
N GLY A 628 -18.78 0.20 23.86
CA GLY A 628 -19.98 1.00 24.10
C GLY A 628 -19.67 2.49 24.26
N GLN A 629 -18.62 2.84 25.00
CA GLN A 629 -18.18 4.25 25.13
C GLN A 629 -17.73 4.83 23.78
N LEU A 630 -17.02 4.04 22.96
CA LEU A 630 -16.58 4.48 21.63
C LEU A 630 -17.75 4.63 20.65
N LEU A 631 -18.69 3.68 20.63
CA LEU A 631 -19.90 3.76 19.80
C LEU A 631 -20.78 4.96 20.18
N ALA A 632 -20.97 5.19 21.48
CA ALA A 632 -21.70 6.36 21.98
C ALA A 632 -21.02 7.67 21.57
N SER A 633 -19.68 7.73 21.58
CA SER A 633 -18.92 8.93 21.20
C SER A 633 -19.11 9.35 19.73
N ILE A 634 -19.48 8.41 18.85
CA ILE A 634 -19.74 8.66 17.43
C ILE A 634 -21.23 8.62 17.09
N GLY A 635 -22.12 8.42 18.07
CA GLY A 635 -23.56 8.31 17.86
C GLY A 635 -23.97 7.09 17.01
N LEU A 636 -23.19 6.01 17.04
CA LEU A 636 -23.47 4.80 16.25
C LEU A 636 -24.18 3.74 17.11
N GLU A 637 -25.38 3.34 16.68
CA GLU A 637 -26.11 2.22 17.30
C GLU A 637 -25.61 0.88 16.74
N ALA A 638 -24.70 0.25 17.47
CA ALA A 638 -24.22 -1.11 17.19
C ALA A 638 -24.06 -1.89 18.50
N ASP A 639 -24.02 -3.23 18.41
CA ASP A 639 -23.84 -4.09 19.58
C ASP A 639 -22.38 -4.06 20.10
N PRO A 640 -22.12 -3.53 21.32
CA PRO A 640 -20.79 -3.50 21.91
C PRO A 640 -20.22 -4.91 22.18
N ASP A 641 -21.07 -5.89 22.48
CA ASP A 641 -20.66 -7.26 22.81
C ASP A 641 -20.14 -8.00 21.57
N ALA A 642 -20.69 -7.70 20.39
CA ALA A 642 -20.18 -8.21 19.13
C ALA A 642 -18.75 -7.72 18.84
N ILE A 643 -18.47 -6.43 19.09
CA ILE A 643 -17.13 -5.84 18.96
C ILE A 643 -16.18 -6.46 19.99
N ALA A 644 -16.61 -6.55 21.25
CA ALA A 644 -15.83 -7.15 22.32
C ALA A 644 -15.42 -8.59 21.98
N SER A 645 -16.37 -9.39 21.50
CA SER A 645 -16.16 -10.78 21.09
C SER A 645 -15.20 -10.93 19.91
N ALA A 646 -15.28 -10.03 18.91
CA ALA A 646 -14.38 -10.04 17.77
C ALA A 646 -12.95 -9.55 18.11
N SER A 647 -12.79 -8.80 19.21
CA SER A 647 -11.53 -8.14 19.56
C SER A 647 -10.52 -8.98 20.34
N SER A 648 -10.95 -10.11 20.91
CA SER A 648 -10.17 -10.91 21.86
C SER A 648 -9.58 -10.07 23.02
N GLY A 649 -10.31 -9.03 23.46
CA GLY A 649 -9.89 -8.15 24.54
C GLY A 649 -8.77 -7.15 24.18
N SER A 650 -8.42 -6.99 22.90
CA SER A 650 -7.43 -5.98 22.48
C SER A 650 -8.09 -4.60 22.31
N PRO A 651 -7.72 -3.58 23.12
CA PRO A 651 -8.17 -2.21 22.91
C PRO A 651 -7.92 -1.68 21.48
N LEU A 652 -6.77 -2.00 20.87
CA LEU A 652 -6.48 -1.54 19.50
C LEU A 652 -7.46 -2.13 18.50
N MET A 653 -7.78 -3.42 18.61
CA MET A 653 -8.78 -4.07 17.76
C MET A 653 -10.18 -3.48 17.96
N ILE A 654 -10.57 -3.18 19.20
CA ILE A 654 -11.85 -2.52 19.49
C ILE A 654 -11.93 -1.15 18.79
N ILE A 655 -10.90 -0.31 18.95
CA ILE A 655 -10.83 1.01 18.31
C ILE A 655 -10.95 0.90 16.79
N GLU A 656 -10.23 -0.06 16.20
CA GLU A 656 -10.20 -0.26 14.75
C GLU A 656 -11.51 -0.83 14.22
N LEU A 657 -12.17 -1.73 14.96
CA LEU A 657 -13.50 -2.23 14.63
C LEU A 657 -14.56 -1.13 14.73
N THR A 658 -14.53 -0.30 15.77
CA THR A 658 -15.45 0.85 15.87
C THR A 658 -15.22 1.85 14.73
N ARG A 659 -13.97 2.11 14.35
CA ARG A 659 -13.66 2.95 13.18
C ARG A 659 -14.13 2.33 11.87
N LEU A 660 -14.07 1.00 11.72
CA LEU A 660 -14.60 0.31 10.55
C LEU A 660 -16.13 0.45 10.49
N LEU A 661 -16.82 0.24 11.61
CA LEU A 661 -18.28 0.39 11.69
C LEU A 661 -18.74 1.85 11.47
N ASN A 662 -17.94 2.84 11.87
CA ASN A 662 -18.22 4.24 11.56
C ASN A 662 -18.19 4.53 10.05
N LEU A 663 -17.40 3.77 9.28
CA LEU A 663 -17.36 3.89 7.82
C LEU A 663 -18.44 3.03 7.13
N ASP A 664 -18.71 1.85 7.68
CA ASP A 664 -19.73 0.91 7.19
C ASP A 664 -20.43 0.24 8.40
N PRO A 665 -21.59 0.78 8.83
CA PRO A 665 -22.34 0.26 9.98
C PRO A 665 -22.78 -1.21 9.83
N PHE A 666 -22.84 -1.72 8.60
CA PHE A 666 -23.27 -3.08 8.30
C PHE A 666 -22.10 -4.03 8.02
N ALA A 667 -20.86 -3.57 8.20
CA ALA A 667 -19.68 -4.37 7.96
C ALA A 667 -19.64 -5.61 8.85
N ARG A 668 -19.44 -6.79 8.24
CA ARG A 668 -19.14 -8.01 9.00
C ARG A 668 -17.81 -7.84 9.72
N LEU A 669 -17.83 -7.94 11.05
CA LEU A 669 -16.66 -7.76 11.92
C LEU A 669 -15.54 -8.78 11.64
N PRO A 670 -14.38 -8.34 11.14
CA PRO A 670 -13.21 -9.20 10.99
C PRO A 670 -12.65 -9.65 12.35
N ARG A 671 -11.94 -10.78 12.38
CA ARG A 671 -11.23 -11.28 13.58
C ARG A 671 -9.73 -10.95 13.57
N SER A 672 -9.22 -10.38 12.49
CA SER A 672 -7.82 -10.01 12.33
C SER A 672 -7.67 -8.50 12.25
N LEU A 673 -6.78 -7.95 13.08
CA LEU A 673 -6.45 -6.52 13.06
C LEU A 673 -5.94 -6.06 11.68
N ALA A 674 -5.14 -6.89 11.00
CA ALA A 674 -4.66 -6.58 9.65
C ALA A 674 -5.81 -6.50 8.64
N GLU A 675 -6.81 -7.37 8.76
CA GLU A 675 -7.99 -7.35 7.89
C GLU A 675 -8.85 -6.11 8.14
N VAL A 676 -9.08 -5.74 9.40
CA VAL A 676 -9.80 -4.50 9.76
C VAL A 676 -9.10 -3.29 9.14
N ILE A 677 -7.80 -3.14 9.38
CA ILE A 677 -7.01 -2.02 8.88
C ILE A 677 -7.02 -2.01 7.35
N ASN A 678 -6.85 -3.14 6.67
CA ASN A 678 -6.89 -3.21 5.20
C ASN A 678 -8.24 -2.77 4.63
N ARG A 679 -9.35 -3.22 5.23
CA ARG A 679 -10.70 -2.79 4.80
C ARG A 679 -10.86 -1.28 4.93
N ARG A 680 -10.37 -0.70 6.03
CA ARG A 680 -10.37 0.75 6.24
C ARG A 680 -9.50 1.48 5.21
N ILE A 681 -8.29 0.98 4.90
CA ILE A 681 -7.40 1.56 3.88
C ILE A 681 -8.06 1.53 2.49
N SER A 682 -8.76 0.44 2.14
CA SER A 682 -9.50 0.31 0.88
C SER A 682 -10.66 1.30 0.76
N GLN A 683 -11.23 1.73 1.89
CA GLN A 683 -12.30 2.74 1.92
C GLN A 683 -11.78 4.18 1.89
N LEU A 684 -10.47 4.42 2.10
CA LEU A 684 -9.89 5.76 1.99
C LEU A 684 -10.01 6.31 0.55
N PRO A 685 -10.19 7.64 0.39
CA PRO A 685 -10.08 8.29 -0.91
C PRO A 685 -8.75 7.98 -1.63
N PRO A 686 -8.70 7.92 -2.97
CA PRO A 686 -7.49 7.55 -3.71
C PRO A 686 -6.25 8.36 -3.32
N ARG A 687 -6.37 9.69 -3.17
CA ARG A 687 -5.28 10.58 -2.73
C ARG A 687 -4.80 10.25 -1.32
N ALA A 688 -5.72 10.06 -0.37
CA ALA A 688 -5.39 9.67 1.00
C ALA A 688 -4.67 8.32 1.05
N ARG A 689 -5.06 7.37 0.19
CA ARG A 689 -4.39 6.07 0.09
C ARG A 689 -2.97 6.20 -0.47
N ILE A 690 -2.76 7.01 -1.50
CA ILE A 690 -1.43 7.29 -2.07
C ILE A 690 -0.52 7.93 -1.01
N VAL A 691 -1.02 8.96 -0.29
CA VAL A 691 -0.27 9.61 0.80
C VAL A 691 0.05 8.62 1.91
N LEU A 692 -0.91 7.78 2.32
CA LEU A 692 -0.68 6.77 3.35
C LEU A 692 0.36 5.73 2.90
N HIS A 693 0.32 5.25 1.65
CA HIS A 693 1.32 4.34 1.10
C HIS A 693 2.71 4.99 1.02
N ALA A 694 2.80 6.24 0.56
CA ALA A 694 4.05 7.00 0.53
C ALA A 694 4.63 7.16 1.94
N MET A 695 3.80 7.50 2.92
CA MET A 695 4.21 7.58 4.32
C MET A 695 4.61 6.21 4.89
N ALA A 696 3.93 5.14 4.47
CA ALA A 696 4.29 3.79 4.86
C ALA A 696 5.68 3.42 4.35
N VAL A 697 6.02 3.77 3.10
CA VAL A 697 7.33 3.60 2.47
C VAL A 697 8.41 4.45 3.14
N VAL A 698 8.18 5.75 3.30
CA VAL A 698 9.13 6.69 3.95
C VAL A 698 9.43 6.24 5.39
N GLY A 699 8.40 5.83 6.13
CA GLY A 699 8.55 5.15 7.42
C GLY A 699 9.19 5.97 8.54
N ARG A 700 9.19 7.30 8.41
CA ARG A 700 9.65 8.24 9.45
C ARG A 700 8.72 9.44 9.54
N ALA A 701 8.88 10.22 10.60
CA ALA A 701 8.33 11.57 10.67
C ALA A 701 8.84 12.40 9.50
N THR A 702 7.92 13.08 8.81
CA THR A 702 8.27 13.85 7.62
C THR A 702 7.34 15.03 7.40
N SER A 703 7.86 16.07 6.75
CA SER A 703 7.06 17.24 6.39
C SER A 703 6.12 16.93 5.22
N PRO A 704 5.02 17.71 5.06
CA PRO A 704 4.18 17.64 3.88
C PRO A 704 4.95 17.82 2.58
N ASP A 705 5.96 18.70 2.54
CA ASP A 705 6.78 18.97 1.35
C ASP A 705 7.57 17.75 0.90
N THR A 706 8.16 17.00 1.85
CA THR A 706 8.87 15.75 1.54
C THR A 706 7.89 14.70 1.01
N ILE A 707 6.69 14.57 1.58
CA ILE A 707 5.66 13.64 1.08
C ILE A 707 5.27 14.00 -0.36
N SER A 708 5.01 15.28 -0.60
CA SER A 708 4.64 15.83 -1.92
C SER A 708 5.71 15.52 -2.98
N SER A 709 6.97 15.67 -2.59
CA SER A 709 8.11 15.35 -3.44
C SER A 709 8.20 13.85 -3.75
N VAL A 710 7.92 12.98 -2.77
CA VAL A 710 7.93 11.51 -2.96
C VAL A 710 6.82 11.05 -3.91
N ILE A 711 5.65 11.70 -3.88
CA ILE A 711 4.52 11.36 -4.76
C ILE A 711 4.53 12.10 -6.11
N SER A 712 5.50 13.00 -6.33
CA SER A 712 5.64 13.80 -7.56
C SER A 712 4.39 14.62 -7.94
N GLU A 713 3.64 15.10 -6.94
CA GLU A 713 2.44 15.95 -7.12
C GLU A 713 2.62 17.33 -6.44
N THR A 714 1.88 18.33 -6.91
CA THR A 714 1.82 19.66 -6.29
C THR A 714 1.03 19.60 -4.98
N GLN A 715 1.76 19.27 -3.91
CA GLN A 715 1.35 19.23 -2.51
C GLN A 715 0.42 18.09 -2.09
N ALA A 716 0.90 17.25 -1.14
CA ALA A 716 0.05 16.51 -0.24
C ALA A 716 -0.81 17.54 0.51
N ASP A 717 -2.03 17.75 0.03
CA ASP A 717 -2.87 18.82 0.54
C ASP A 717 -3.06 18.67 2.07
N PRO A 718 -3.07 19.78 2.85
CA PRO A 718 -3.26 19.71 4.29
C PRO A 718 -4.56 18.98 4.69
N GLY A 719 -5.58 18.99 3.83
CA GLY A 719 -6.84 18.29 4.04
C GLY A 719 -6.69 16.77 4.08
N THR A 720 -5.84 16.20 3.23
CA THR A 720 -5.60 14.74 3.13
C THR A 720 -4.83 14.24 4.34
N LEU A 721 -3.82 14.98 4.79
CA LEU A 721 -3.08 14.65 6.01
C LEU A 721 -4.00 14.74 7.24
N THR A 722 -4.85 15.76 7.30
CA THR A 722 -5.86 15.93 8.36
C THR A 722 -6.87 14.78 8.34
N LEU A 723 -7.42 14.42 7.17
CA LEU A 723 -8.34 13.29 7.02
C LEU A 723 -7.70 11.99 7.50
N LEU A 724 -6.46 11.70 7.09
CA LEU A 724 -5.75 10.50 7.53
C LEU A 724 -5.49 10.51 9.05
N ALA A 725 -5.37 11.69 9.65
CA ALA A 725 -5.28 11.86 11.09
C ALA A 725 -6.62 11.65 11.79
N GLU A 726 -7.71 12.19 11.27
CA GLU A 726 -9.06 11.96 11.78
C GLU A 726 -9.42 10.46 11.70
N GLN A 727 -9.02 9.79 10.62
CA GLN A 727 -9.12 8.34 10.47
C GLN A 727 -8.10 7.58 11.33
N GLY A 728 -7.27 8.25 12.12
CA GLY A 728 -6.34 7.64 13.05
C GLY A 728 -5.20 6.86 12.41
N PHE A 729 -4.92 7.05 11.12
CA PHE A 729 -3.79 6.43 10.42
C PHE A 729 -2.48 7.21 10.63
N LEU A 730 -2.56 8.54 10.75
CA LEU A 730 -1.40 9.43 10.88
C LEU A 730 -1.49 10.32 12.10
N ARG A 731 -0.36 10.59 12.75
CA ARG A 731 -0.24 11.54 13.85
C ARG A 731 0.76 12.63 13.54
N VAL A 732 0.61 13.77 14.22
CA VAL A 732 1.61 14.83 14.22
C VAL A 732 2.70 14.54 15.23
N SER A 733 3.93 14.90 14.88
CA SER A 733 5.13 14.86 15.71
C SER A 733 5.90 16.18 15.59
N ASP A 734 6.95 16.32 16.38
CA ASP A 734 7.86 17.48 16.32
C ASP A 734 8.52 17.67 14.95
N ARG A 735 8.59 16.63 14.11
CA ARG A 735 9.18 16.67 12.76
C ARG A 735 8.16 16.49 11.62
N GLY A 736 6.88 16.69 11.91
CA GLY A 736 5.80 16.56 10.94
C GLY A 736 4.97 15.30 11.14
N TRP A 737 4.45 14.74 10.05
CA TRP A 737 3.49 13.66 10.07
C TRP A 737 4.17 12.29 10.10
N MET A 738 3.58 11.33 10.83
CA MET A 738 4.04 9.93 10.84
C MET A 738 2.86 8.97 11.02
N PRO A 739 3.00 7.68 10.67
CA PRO A 739 2.01 6.67 11.03
C PRO A 739 1.71 6.68 12.54
N SER A 740 0.43 6.56 12.89
CA SER A 740 -0.01 6.63 14.29
C SER A 740 0.39 5.39 15.09
N HIS A 741 0.53 4.24 14.42
CA HIS A 741 0.93 2.95 14.98
C HIS A 741 1.73 2.14 13.96
N GLN A 742 2.68 1.31 14.44
CA GLN A 742 3.53 0.48 13.57
C GLN A 742 2.71 -0.51 12.72
N VAL A 743 1.66 -1.09 13.29
CA VAL A 743 0.75 -1.99 12.56
C VAL A 743 0.05 -1.28 11.39
N HIS A 744 -0.38 -0.02 11.55
CA HIS A 744 -0.98 0.74 10.44
C HIS A 744 0.00 0.90 9.27
N GLN A 745 1.26 1.20 9.59
CA GLN A 745 2.30 1.31 8.58
C GLN A 745 2.59 -0.04 7.91
N GLN A 746 2.72 -1.12 8.68
CA GLN A 746 3.00 -2.45 8.15
C GLN A 746 1.90 -2.91 7.20
N VAL A 747 0.64 -2.75 7.60
CA VAL A 747 -0.52 -3.11 6.76
C VAL A 747 -0.57 -2.21 5.52
N ALA A 748 -0.39 -0.89 5.65
CA ALA A 748 -0.36 0.02 4.50
C ALA A 748 0.81 -0.25 3.54
N TYR A 749 1.98 -0.61 4.07
CA TYR A 749 3.14 -0.99 3.27
C TYR A 749 2.88 -2.31 2.54
N ALA A 750 2.35 -3.31 3.27
CA ALA A 750 2.00 -4.61 2.72
C ALA A 750 0.93 -4.50 1.64
N SER A 751 -0.06 -3.61 1.80
CA SER A 751 -1.14 -3.32 0.85
C SER A 751 -0.68 -2.54 -0.39
N THR A 752 0.51 -1.94 -0.37
CA THR A 752 1.05 -1.21 -1.52
C THR A 752 1.50 -2.18 -2.62
N PRO A 753 0.98 -2.08 -3.86
CA PRO A 753 1.44 -2.91 -4.99
C PRO A 753 2.95 -2.81 -5.21
N ARG A 754 3.60 -3.91 -5.63
CA ARG A 754 5.07 -3.98 -5.76
C ARG A 754 5.63 -2.90 -6.68
N ALA A 755 5.01 -2.66 -7.84
CA ALA A 755 5.47 -1.65 -8.79
C ALA A 755 5.43 -0.23 -8.19
N VAL A 756 4.33 0.09 -7.50
CA VAL A 756 4.15 1.38 -6.80
C VAL A 756 5.18 1.51 -5.66
N ARG A 757 5.37 0.44 -4.88
CA ARG A 757 6.35 0.40 -3.79
C ARG A 757 7.77 0.69 -4.30
N VAL A 758 8.19 0.04 -5.38
CA VAL A 758 9.49 0.28 -6.04
C VAL A 758 9.64 1.74 -6.45
N SER A 759 8.61 2.33 -7.07
CA SER A 759 8.61 3.74 -7.46
C SER A 759 8.75 4.67 -6.26
N LEU A 760 7.94 4.47 -5.22
CA LEU A 760 7.98 5.26 -3.99
C LEU A 760 9.33 5.12 -3.26
N HIS A 761 9.95 3.94 -3.24
CA HIS A 761 11.28 3.76 -2.67
C HIS A 761 12.34 4.52 -3.48
N ARG A 762 12.24 4.56 -4.81
CA ARG A 762 13.17 5.33 -5.64
C ARG A 762 13.07 6.83 -5.36
N GLU A 763 11.86 7.39 -5.26
CA GLU A 763 11.70 8.80 -4.89
C GLU A 763 12.09 9.09 -3.45
N ALA A 764 11.78 8.18 -2.51
CA ALA A 764 12.22 8.29 -1.12
C ALA A 764 13.75 8.25 -0.99
N ALA A 765 14.46 7.47 -1.83
CA ALA A 765 15.91 7.47 -1.89
C ALA A 765 16.45 8.83 -2.35
N ARG A 766 15.89 9.40 -3.44
CA ARG A 766 16.29 10.72 -3.94
C ARG A 766 16.09 11.81 -2.90
N MET A 767 14.95 11.79 -2.20
CA MET A 767 14.68 12.74 -1.13
C MET A 767 15.59 12.53 0.07
N SER A 768 15.84 11.29 0.47
CA SER A 768 16.79 10.99 1.57
C SER A 768 18.21 11.48 1.26
N ILE A 769 18.64 11.41 0.00
CA ILE A 769 19.93 11.97 -0.43
C ILE A 769 19.92 13.50 -0.34
N LYS A 770 18.86 14.14 -0.84
CA LYS A 770 18.70 15.60 -0.82
C LYS A 770 18.63 16.16 0.61
N ASP A 771 17.91 15.47 1.49
CA ASP A 771 17.73 15.82 2.90
C ASP A 771 18.97 15.49 3.76
N GLY A 772 20.00 14.85 3.18
CA GLY A 772 21.20 14.44 3.90
C GLY A 772 20.94 13.40 4.99
N GLU A 773 19.97 12.50 4.77
CA GLU A 773 19.65 11.43 5.71
C GLU A 773 20.79 10.39 5.80
N SER A 774 20.70 9.53 6.82
CA SER A 774 21.73 8.53 7.10
C SER A 774 22.03 7.64 5.88
N PRO A 775 23.29 7.25 5.66
CA PRO A 775 23.64 6.37 4.54
C PRO A 775 22.89 5.03 4.57
N GLY A 776 22.65 4.45 5.74
CA GLY A 776 21.88 3.22 5.87
C GLY A 776 20.43 3.37 5.37
N GLN A 777 19.78 4.50 5.65
CA GLN A 777 18.44 4.79 5.14
C GLN A 777 18.40 4.97 3.63
N VAL A 778 19.37 5.70 3.05
CA VAL A 778 19.47 5.83 1.60
C VAL A 778 19.69 4.46 0.94
N ALA A 779 20.63 3.68 1.49
CA ALA A 779 20.91 2.33 1.01
C ALA A 779 19.67 1.43 1.04
N TYR A 780 18.90 1.49 2.13
CA TYR A 780 17.67 0.74 2.27
C TYR A 780 16.66 1.06 1.15
N HIS A 781 16.38 2.33 0.90
CA HIS A 781 15.45 2.72 -0.17
C HIS A 781 15.96 2.32 -1.55
N LEU A 782 17.26 2.45 -1.83
CA LEU A 782 17.84 2.02 -3.11
C LEU A 782 17.75 0.50 -3.32
N MET A 783 17.99 -0.29 -2.25
CA MET A 783 17.88 -1.76 -2.30
C MET A 783 16.44 -2.20 -2.61
N GLU A 784 15.46 -1.61 -1.93
CA GLU A 784 14.02 -1.89 -2.15
C GLU A 784 13.51 -1.41 -3.51
N ALA A 785 14.11 -0.34 -4.07
CA ALA A 785 13.84 0.11 -5.42
C ALA A 785 14.46 -0.79 -6.51
N GLY A 786 15.35 -1.72 -6.13
CA GLY A 786 16.11 -2.56 -7.04
C GLY A 786 17.38 -1.90 -7.61
N ASP A 787 17.71 -0.69 -7.18
CA ASP A 787 18.86 0.11 -7.64
C ASP A 787 20.15 -0.30 -6.89
N ARG A 788 20.45 -1.61 -6.90
CA ARG A 788 21.47 -2.26 -6.05
C ARG A 788 22.88 -1.69 -6.20
N GLU A 789 23.31 -1.38 -7.41
CA GLU A 789 24.64 -0.81 -7.65
C GLU A 789 24.78 0.60 -7.04
N GLN A 790 23.74 1.42 -7.12
CA GLN A 790 23.71 2.74 -6.50
C GLN A 790 23.71 2.66 -4.97
N ALA A 791 23.19 1.57 -4.39
CA ALA A 791 23.16 1.36 -2.95
C ALA A 791 24.56 1.09 -2.36
N VAL A 792 25.50 0.50 -3.11
CA VAL A 792 26.84 0.09 -2.64
C VAL A 792 27.59 1.19 -1.86
N PRO A 793 27.78 2.42 -2.36
CA PRO A 793 28.49 3.47 -1.61
C PRO A 793 27.77 3.89 -0.32
N TYR A 794 26.45 3.74 -0.25
CA TYR A 794 25.66 4.04 0.94
C TYR A 794 25.69 2.90 1.95
N LEU A 795 25.63 1.64 1.48
CA LEU A 795 25.79 0.44 2.30
C LEU A 795 27.17 0.43 2.98
N LEU A 796 28.24 0.74 2.25
CA LEU A 796 29.58 0.83 2.83
C LEU A 796 29.65 1.88 3.93
N ARG A 797 29.19 3.11 3.64
CA ARG A 797 29.19 4.19 4.64
C ARG A 797 28.35 3.81 5.87
N GLY A 798 27.14 3.27 5.66
CA GLY A 798 26.25 2.81 6.72
C GLY A 798 26.87 1.69 7.57
N GLY A 799 27.55 0.72 6.95
CA GLY A 799 28.27 -0.34 7.67
C GLY A 799 29.41 0.19 8.53
N TRP A 800 30.18 1.15 8.03
CA TRP A 800 31.23 1.81 8.81
C TRP A 800 30.68 2.72 9.92
N ASP A 801 29.56 3.40 9.69
CA ASP A 801 28.85 4.18 10.72
C ASP A 801 28.34 3.26 11.84
N ALA A 802 27.70 2.15 11.49
CA ALA A 802 27.23 1.13 12.43
C ALA A 802 28.38 0.54 13.27
N LEU A 803 29.53 0.23 12.64
CA LEU A 803 30.75 -0.17 13.36
C LEU A 803 31.23 0.89 14.35
N ARG A 804 31.27 2.16 13.92
CA ARG A 804 31.62 3.27 14.81
C ARG A 804 30.66 3.41 15.99
N GLN A 805 29.41 3.01 15.83
CA GLN A 805 28.38 3.04 16.88
C GLN A 805 28.27 1.75 17.69
N LEU A 806 29.15 0.77 17.42
CA LEU A 806 29.19 -0.55 18.06
C LEU A 806 27.95 -1.42 17.76
N ASP A 807 27.33 -1.19 16.60
CA ASP A 807 26.24 -2.01 16.04
C ASP A 807 26.81 -3.07 15.09
N HIS A 808 27.45 -4.09 15.65
CA HIS A 808 28.11 -5.14 14.85
C HIS A 808 27.12 -5.94 14.00
N GLY A 809 25.88 -6.09 14.47
CA GLY A 809 24.80 -6.77 13.73
C GLY A 809 24.44 -6.03 12.45
N GLN A 810 24.13 -4.73 12.54
CA GLN A 810 23.83 -3.94 11.35
C GLN A 810 25.04 -3.77 10.43
N ALA A 811 26.23 -3.56 10.99
CA ALA A 811 27.45 -3.50 10.20
C ALA A 811 27.64 -4.75 9.34
N THR A 812 27.47 -5.93 9.94
CA THR A 812 27.54 -7.22 9.26
C THR A 812 26.54 -7.29 8.11
N GLN A 813 25.27 -6.93 8.36
CA GLN A 813 24.23 -6.93 7.32
C GLN A 813 24.57 -6.00 6.15
N HIS A 814 25.02 -4.77 6.42
CA HIS A 814 25.40 -3.83 5.38
C HIS A 814 26.55 -4.35 4.51
N PHE A 815 27.62 -4.89 5.12
CA PHE A 815 28.75 -5.43 4.37
C PHE A 815 28.39 -6.69 3.60
N GLN A 816 27.53 -7.56 4.15
CA GLN A 816 27.01 -8.72 3.43
C GLN A 816 26.21 -8.31 2.19
N HIS A 817 25.31 -7.32 2.30
CA HIS A 817 24.59 -6.81 1.13
C HIS A 817 25.54 -6.23 0.05
N VAL A 818 26.65 -5.59 0.43
CA VAL A 818 27.66 -5.16 -0.56
C VAL A 818 28.27 -6.36 -1.28
N LEU A 819 28.59 -7.43 -0.55
CA LEU A 819 29.15 -8.66 -1.11
C LEU A 819 28.13 -9.45 -1.96
N GLU A 820 26.83 -9.33 -1.70
CA GLU A 820 25.80 -9.89 -2.59
C GLU A 820 25.75 -9.18 -3.95
N VAL A 821 25.95 -7.85 -3.95
CA VAL A 821 25.99 -7.04 -5.19
C VAL A 821 27.31 -7.21 -5.92
N VAL A 822 28.42 -7.32 -5.18
CA VAL A 822 29.77 -7.50 -5.72
C VAL A 822 30.40 -8.75 -5.08
N PRO A 823 30.13 -9.97 -5.58
CA PRO A 823 30.53 -11.20 -4.90
C PRO A 823 32.02 -11.55 -5.01
N SER A 824 32.71 -11.00 -6.02
CA SER A 824 34.11 -11.32 -6.31
C SER A 824 34.89 -10.08 -6.71
N PRO A 825 36.22 -10.04 -6.52
CA PRO A 825 37.04 -8.95 -7.02
C PRO A 825 36.88 -8.84 -8.55
N PRO A 826 36.48 -7.67 -9.08
CA PRO A 826 36.22 -7.52 -10.51
C PRO A 826 37.52 -7.63 -11.33
N LYS A 827 37.42 -8.20 -12.54
CA LYS A 827 38.56 -8.44 -13.46
C LYS A 827 39.25 -7.16 -13.97
N ARG A 828 38.65 -5.98 -13.77
CA ARG A 828 39.18 -4.67 -14.17
C ARG A 828 39.26 -3.75 -12.96
N PHE A 829 40.33 -2.95 -12.90
CA PHE A 829 40.53 -1.94 -11.86
C PHE A 829 39.43 -0.87 -11.93
N GLY A 830 38.76 -0.57 -10.81
CA GLY A 830 37.62 0.35 -10.76
C GLY A 830 36.96 0.47 -9.38
N GLY A 831 35.92 1.30 -9.27
CA GLY A 831 35.22 1.59 -8.01
C GLY A 831 34.67 0.36 -7.29
N SER A 832 34.21 -0.65 -8.03
CA SER A 832 33.63 -1.88 -7.47
C SER A 832 34.65 -2.77 -6.75
N GLY A 833 35.93 -2.76 -7.14
CA GLY A 833 36.96 -3.55 -6.45
C GLY A 833 37.36 -2.98 -5.10
N LYS A 834 37.43 -1.64 -4.99
CA LYS A 834 37.62 -0.95 -3.71
C LYS A 834 36.44 -1.17 -2.77
N ALA A 835 35.22 -1.15 -3.31
CA ALA A 835 34.01 -1.43 -2.55
C ALA A 835 34.01 -2.85 -1.98
N TRP A 836 34.35 -3.85 -2.79
CA TRP A 836 34.48 -5.23 -2.35
C TRP A 836 35.51 -5.40 -1.23
N ALA A 837 36.73 -4.89 -1.42
CA ALA A 837 37.80 -4.99 -0.42
C ALA A 837 37.41 -4.28 0.90
N SER A 838 36.74 -3.13 0.81
CA SER A 838 36.24 -2.41 1.99
C SER A 838 35.16 -3.20 2.72
N ALA A 839 34.25 -3.85 2.00
CA ALA A 839 33.20 -4.68 2.61
C ALA A 839 33.78 -5.90 3.33
N VAL A 840 34.76 -6.59 2.73
CA VAL A 840 35.47 -7.70 3.37
C VAL A 840 36.15 -7.24 4.67
N ALA A 841 36.88 -6.11 4.63
CA ALA A 841 37.56 -5.59 5.80
C ALA A 841 36.59 -5.16 6.90
N GLY A 842 35.46 -4.54 6.52
CA GLY A 842 34.39 -4.16 7.43
C GLY A 842 33.75 -5.36 8.11
N LEU A 843 33.37 -6.38 7.33
CA LEU A 843 32.79 -7.62 7.83
C LEU A 843 33.72 -8.34 8.81
N ALA A 844 35.00 -8.45 8.46
CA ALA A 844 36.00 -9.04 9.36
C ALA A 844 36.11 -8.25 10.67
N SER A 845 36.10 -6.91 10.61
CA SER A 845 36.15 -6.06 11.81
C SER A 845 34.90 -6.25 12.68
N SER A 846 33.71 -6.37 12.08
CA SER A 846 32.46 -6.64 12.80
C SER A 846 32.50 -7.97 13.56
N LEU A 847 33.07 -9.02 12.95
CA LEU A 847 33.18 -10.34 13.56
C LEU A 847 34.20 -10.38 14.71
N VAL A 848 35.34 -9.71 14.56
CA VAL A 848 36.33 -9.59 15.65
C VAL A 848 35.73 -8.90 16.86
N ASP A 849 35.06 -7.77 16.65
CA ASP A 849 34.45 -7.03 17.75
C ASP A 849 33.27 -7.79 18.38
N ALA A 850 32.62 -8.68 17.62
CA ALA A 850 31.62 -9.61 18.12
C ALA A 850 32.20 -10.82 18.88
N GLY A 851 33.53 -10.94 18.95
CA GLY A 851 34.22 -12.02 19.66
C GLY A 851 34.48 -13.28 18.82
N ASP A 852 34.40 -13.20 17.49
CA ASP A 852 34.69 -14.30 16.57
C ASP A 852 35.85 -13.96 15.61
N PRO A 853 37.10 -13.89 16.12
CA PRO A 853 38.27 -13.59 15.31
C PRO A 853 38.60 -14.72 14.31
N HIS A 854 38.15 -15.95 14.58
CA HIS A 854 38.40 -17.09 13.70
C HIS A 854 37.57 -16.99 12.41
N ALA A 855 36.27 -16.71 12.51
CA ALA A 855 35.45 -16.48 11.32
C ALA A 855 35.94 -15.27 10.51
N ALA A 856 36.36 -14.20 11.20
CA ALA A 856 36.97 -13.03 10.56
C ALA A 856 38.22 -13.41 9.75
N PHE A 857 39.10 -14.24 10.34
CA PHE A 857 40.30 -14.74 9.68
C PHE A 857 39.98 -15.55 8.42
N GLU A 858 39.01 -16.47 8.50
CA GLU A 858 38.62 -17.32 7.37
C GLU A 858 38.08 -16.52 6.18
N ILE A 859 37.27 -15.49 6.45
CA ILE A 859 36.73 -14.59 5.41
C ILE A 859 37.87 -13.83 4.73
N VAL A 860 38.79 -13.24 5.49
CA VAL A 860 39.92 -12.49 4.93
C VAL A 860 40.86 -13.42 4.15
N ARG A 861 41.11 -14.63 4.66
CA ARG A 861 41.92 -15.65 3.98
C ARG A 861 41.33 -16.02 2.63
N GLY A 862 40.02 -16.25 2.56
CA GLY A 862 39.31 -16.51 1.30
C GLY A 862 39.42 -15.35 0.33
N ALA A 863 39.23 -14.11 0.82
CA ALA A 863 39.33 -12.91 0.02
C ALA A 863 40.74 -12.67 -0.55
N VAL A 864 41.79 -12.87 0.24
CA VAL A 864 43.19 -12.72 -0.21
C VAL A 864 43.50 -13.70 -1.35
N ARG A 865 43.07 -14.96 -1.24
CA ARG A 865 43.22 -15.96 -2.32
C ARG A 865 42.55 -15.46 -3.62
N SER A 866 41.28 -15.09 -3.54
CA SER A 866 40.52 -14.58 -4.70
C SER A 866 41.10 -13.30 -5.31
N ALA A 867 41.66 -12.40 -4.49
CA ALA A 867 42.28 -11.15 -4.97
C ALA A 867 43.65 -11.38 -5.63
N SER A 868 44.43 -12.34 -5.12
CA SER A 868 45.75 -12.69 -5.65
C SER A 868 45.69 -13.25 -7.07
N GLU A 869 44.61 -13.95 -7.41
CA GLU A 869 44.35 -14.48 -8.76
C GLU A 869 43.93 -13.38 -9.77
N ALA A 870 43.46 -12.22 -9.30
CA ALA A 870 42.78 -11.21 -10.12
C ALA A 870 43.63 -9.98 -10.52
N LYS A 871 44.96 -9.97 -10.31
CA LYS A 871 45.88 -8.82 -10.51
C LYS A 871 45.63 -7.59 -9.60
N TRP A 872 45.21 -7.78 -8.34
CA TRP A 872 44.98 -6.69 -7.36
C TRP A 872 46.02 -6.66 -6.22
N GLN A 873 47.29 -6.36 -6.53
CA GLN A 873 48.39 -6.46 -5.55
C GLN A 873 48.28 -5.48 -4.36
N ASP A 874 47.84 -4.24 -4.57
CA ASP A 874 47.75 -3.21 -3.50
C ASP A 874 46.62 -3.50 -2.50
N GLU A 875 45.45 -3.91 -2.98
CA GLU A 875 44.30 -4.27 -2.15
C GLU A 875 44.53 -5.63 -1.47
N ALA A 876 45.21 -6.57 -2.15
CA ALA A 876 45.70 -7.79 -1.52
C ALA A 876 46.71 -7.48 -0.40
N ALA A 877 47.60 -6.50 -0.57
CA ALA A 877 48.54 -6.10 0.49
C ALA A 877 47.85 -5.46 1.70
N LYS A 878 46.81 -4.64 1.50
CA LYS A 878 45.98 -4.09 2.60
C LYS A 878 45.20 -5.19 3.31
N LEU A 879 44.61 -6.12 2.57
CA LEU A 879 43.94 -7.29 3.14
C LEU A 879 44.94 -8.21 3.85
N GLN A 880 46.18 -8.32 3.36
CA GLN A 880 47.26 -9.09 3.97
C GLN A 880 47.71 -8.46 5.29
N GLN A 881 47.77 -7.13 5.38
CA GLN A 881 48.07 -6.43 6.64
C GLN A 881 46.96 -6.68 7.69
N HIS A 882 45.70 -6.67 7.27
CA HIS A 882 44.58 -7.09 8.12
C HIS A 882 44.68 -8.57 8.51
N TYR A 883 45.01 -9.45 7.56
CA TYR A 883 45.23 -10.88 7.78
C TYR A 883 46.27 -11.15 8.87
N THR A 884 47.46 -10.53 8.79
CA THR A 884 48.53 -10.74 9.78
C THR A 884 48.12 -10.27 11.18
N ARG A 885 47.34 -9.18 11.27
CA ARG A 885 46.83 -8.70 12.56
C ARG A 885 45.76 -9.62 13.14
N LEU A 886 44.88 -10.16 12.30
CA LEU A 886 43.82 -11.08 12.71
C LEU A 886 44.37 -12.45 13.09
N GLU A 887 45.37 -12.94 12.37
CA GLU A 887 46.07 -14.19 12.69
C GLU A 887 46.72 -14.13 14.08
N ALA A 888 47.30 -12.98 14.45
CA ALA A 888 47.88 -12.77 15.78
C ALA A 888 46.82 -12.60 16.90
N LEU A 889 45.58 -12.23 16.57
CA LEU A 889 44.46 -12.13 17.52
C LEU A 889 43.70 -13.46 17.66
N ALA A 890 43.74 -14.31 16.63
CA ALA A 890 43.07 -15.62 16.61
C ALA A 890 43.92 -16.74 17.21
N ARG A 891 45.25 -16.60 17.20
CA ARG A 891 46.19 -17.42 17.95
C ARG A 891 46.26 -16.95 19.40
#